data_AF-A0A8B7DNP8-F1
#
_entry.id   AF-A0A8B7DNP8-F1
#
_cell.length_a   1.000
_cell.length_b   1.000
_cell.length_c   1.000
_cell.angle_alpha   90.00
_cell.angle_beta   90.00
_cell.angle_gamma   90.00
#
_symmetry.space_group_name_H-M   'P 1'
#
loop_
_entity.id
_entity.type
_entity.pdbx_description
1 polymer ?
#
loop_
_entity_poly.entity_id
_entity_poly.type
_entity_poly.pdbx_seq_one_letter_code
_entity_poly.pdbx_strand_id
1 'polypeptide(L)'
;MADWGWGFNRDEVRDLVQDFLKTKCIDTPFKDSRPSKDWLHAFLQRIPKITPRKTEHLCNSRSHAKNPETIKIWFNLVEKTFKKAGIVNLPNQIFNSDESGFVNDPKEQIVLTKRGASLVSQSIVGSGREQVTVNCACSASGQLLLPYIIYKRKNLYMDWVKGDPYRAVYTTTLNFVGVLYQSLLSKRHISNTLIKNGIEMNNVNRVSNVYNYYEMFKNSLKIPEAICLTKNNVSEEDECPQYDDIDQTLQNKNKKYQKKDKNRIDLVLAADNDENKYKIQERHNFFKVLRNKRLHVSKKAILSFDKKTKFWVVYTPFDVLCDAAEDLKLHLPTVQNDIEVNLWYSKALKKLRACWDRYDPFTIRNSYFDKTKFYFADVFDKSRLCEFYNGNHKNKLFSQAYRSLITYHILQTTSWCSDFRIKCGLSYLMHNNVFTDCYPVHDGVILKGSNLKPVSTKQKLYEEWGSFKQIFKYQPIDAIKDYFGVKIAFYFDWLGFYTLFLIPVSFLGILCCLYGGLSLMWFEPTKEICSQSKKFQFYMCPLCDRDCNFFYLNETCLYARMAHVFDNSATPMLSVFMSLWSVLYLEYWKRRQHTLSYKWHSKNFYEVETLRPEYCEAAVQKRVNPVTKDTEPFISTKEYFLKVCGELSVVLLFMCLVIAATMGVIVYRGAVFILKAHSNSKLLVACSASVISLIIINILRILYKWIAKKLTEWENPRTKSDFEKSFTFKMFWFQFCNAYSSVFYIAFFKNAYFVGWPGDRRYFINRNISLEGCSAQGCFLELSIQLVVLMAGQQLIGNIPEFVLPFLKKKYNSWKHLITDKNVPIYENDYQLNRIEKHNELFLYGEYEEVVLQYGFVTMFIAAFPLAPLIALVTNLIEIRIDAKKLITQFRRPIAMLDKGIGVWYNILVTVTAFSVMVNGCVIALTSEFIPRIVYKYKYSSDHSLNGYLNWSLSYYNVTNFKDYEKPLQTPLHPICRFAGFHDSKSHYDFNKTHWEVWTVRLTFVFIFQFVISGTSRLLAWFIPDKPTSLRLKIRRQQLLAKEAEKLYKIKIRKRIPDINVQGNDASELDLNLML
;
A
#
# COMPACT_ATOMS: atom_id res chain seq x y z
N MET A 1 -19.94 55.23 -19.14
CA MET A 1 -20.18 53.78 -18.89
C MET A 1 -21.65 53.49 -18.61
N ALA A 2 -22.29 54.10 -17.60
CA ALA A 2 -23.73 53.92 -17.36
C ALA A 2 -24.62 54.42 -18.53
N ASP A 3 -24.26 55.51 -19.21
CA ASP A 3 -24.97 56.00 -20.41
C ASP A 3 -24.85 55.05 -21.62
N TRP A 4 -23.92 54.08 -21.58
CA TRP A 4 -23.71 53.09 -22.65
C TRP A 4 -24.31 51.72 -22.30
N GLY A 5 -25.18 51.65 -21.27
CA GLY A 5 -25.89 50.43 -20.88
C GLY A 5 -25.08 49.44 -20.02
N TRP A 6 -23.92 49.85 -19.52
CA TRP A 6 -23.06 49.04 -18.66
C TRP A 6 -23.29 49.41 -17.20
N GLY A 7 -23.81 48.45 -16.42
CA GLY A 7 -24.04 48.61 -14.98
C GLY A 7 -22.88 48.07 -14.14
N PHE A 8 -22.64 48.70 -13.00
CA PHE A 8 -21.63 48.26 -12.03
C PHE A 8 -22.27 47.56 -10.84
N ASN A 9 -21.62 46.51 -10.35
CA ASN A 9 -21.99 45.91 -9.08
C ASN A 9 -21.61 46.82 -7.91
N ARG A 10 -22.31 46.66 -6.78
CA ARG A 10 -22.10 47.50 -5.58
C ARG A 10 -20.65 47.45 -5.08
N ASP A 11 -20.00 46.30 -5.17
CA ASP A 11 -18.61 46.15 -4.75
C ASP A 11 -17.63 46.75 -5.77
N GLU A 12 -17.91 46.65 -7.08
CA GLU A 12 -17.09 47.28 -8.13
C GLU A 12 -17.08 48.81 -8.00
N VAL A 13 -18.19 49.43 -7.61
CA VAL A 13 -18.22 50.88 -7.33
C VAL A 13 -17.32 51.24 -6.15
N ARG A 14 -17.28 50.40 -5.11
CA ARG A 14 -16.42 50.63 -3.94
C ARG A 14 -14.94 50.46 -4.28
N ASP A 15 -14.63 49.51 -5.16
CA ASP A 15 -13.26 49.26 -5.63
C ASP A 15 -12.79 50.39 -6.54
N LEU A 16 -13.66 50.91 -7.42
CA LEU A 16 -13.34 52.05 -8.28
C LEU A 16 -13.07 53.33 -7.46
N VAL A 17 -13.85 53.56 -6.39
CA VAL A 17 -13.60 54.68 -5.47
C VAL A 17 -12.31 54.46 -4.68
N GLN A 18 -12.02 53.23 -4.25
CA GLN A 18 -10.75 52.91 -3.59
C GLN A 18 -9.55 53.20 -4.50
N ASP A 19 -9.62 52.80 -5.78
CA ASP A 19 -8.55 53.04 -6.74
C ASP A 19 -8.41 54.53 -7.06
N PHE A 20 -9.52 55.27 -7.15
CA PHE A 20 -9.49 56.72 -7.30
C PHE A 20 -8.81 57.40 -6.10
N LEU A 21 -9.17 57.02 -4.86
CA LEU A 21 -8.59 57.55 -3.63
C LEU A 21 -7.09 57.26 -3.54
N LYS A 22 -6.66 56.06 -3.95
CA LYS A 22 -5.25 55.67 -4.00
C LYS A 22 -4.48 56.44 -5.06
N THR A 23 -5.04 56.57 -6.27
CA THR A 23 -4.38 57.25 -7.40
C THR A 23 -4.23 58.75 -7.15
N LYS A 24 -5.17 59.37 -6.44
CA LYS A 24 -5.11 60.79 -6.06
C LYS A 24 -4.48 61.03 -4.68
N CYS A 25 -4.02 59.98 -4.00
CA CYS A 25 -3.39 60.02 -2.67
C CYS A 25 -4.20 60.85 -1.64
N ILE A 26 -5.52 60.65 -1.59
CA ILE A 26 -6.39 61.34 -0.65
C ILE A 26 -6.50 60.52 0.63
N ASP A 27 -6.03 61.05 1.75
CA ASP A 27 -6.15 60.40 3.05
C ASP A 27 -7.60 60.43 3.55
N THR A 28 -8.13 59.24 3.85
CA THR A 28 -9.51 59.05 4.29
C THR A 28 -9.57 58.14 5.51
N PRO A 29 -10.61 58.26 6.37
CA PRO A 29 -10.78 57.41 7.55
C PRO A 29 -11.22 55.97 7.20
N PHE A 30 -11.24 55.59 5.92
CA PHE A 30 -11.61 54.25 5.50
C PHE A 30 -10.45 53.27 5.70
N LYS A 31 -10.77 52.06 6.19
CA LYS A 31 -9.77 50.99 6.30
C LYS A 31 -9.31 50.58 4.90
N ASP A 32 -8.00 50.67 4.64
CA ASP A 32 -7.34 50.45 3.34
C ASP A 32 -7.83 51.38 2.20
N SER A 33 -8.30 52.58 2.54
CA SER A 33 -8.91 53.54 1.59
C SER A 33 -10.12 52.98 0.84
N ARG A 34 -10.74 51.88 1.33
CA ARG A 34 -11.91 51.26 0.71
C ARG A 34 -13.20 51.71 1.39
N PRO A 35 -14.12 52.38 0.69
CA PRO A 35 -15.37 52.84 1.31
C PRO A 35 -16.21 51.71 1.91
N SER A 36 -16.88 51.98 3.03
CA SER A 36 -17.79 51.01 3.66
C SER A 36 -19.08 50.82 2.85
N LYS A 37 -19.86 49.77 3.17
CA LYS A 37 -21.17 49.56 2.55
C LYS A 37 -22.16 50.67 2.92
N ASP A 38 -22.06 51.21 4.13
CA ASP A 38 -22.91 52.31 4.60
C ASP A 38 -22.58 53.61 3.87
N TRP A 39 -21.29 53.84 3.58
CA TRP A 39 -20.89 54.95 2.71
C TRP A 39 -21.53 54.83 1.34
N LEU A 40 -21.53 53.64 0.73
CA LEU A 40 -22.16 53.43 -0.58
C LEU A 40 -23.68 53.68 -0.51
N HIS A 41 -24.34 53.28 0.58
CA HIS A 41 -25.77 53.54 0.77
C HIS A 41 -26.06 55.05 0.85
N ALA A 42 -25.30 55.78 1.66
CA ALA A 42 -25.40 57.24 1.77
C ALA A 42 -24.99 57.98 0.48
N PHE A 43 -24.07 57.40 -0.31
CA PHE A 43 -23.66 57.91 -1.62
C PHE A 43 -24.79 57.77 -2.65
N LEU A 44 -25.46 56.61 -2.69
CA LEU A 44 -26.59 56.38 -3.59
C LEU A 44 -27.82 57.22 -3.23
N GLN A 45 -28.08 57.45 -1.94
CA GLN A 45 -29.15 58.36 -1.51
C GLN A 45 -28.92 59.81 -1.96
N ARG A 46 -27.66 60.26 -2.01
CA ARG A 46 -27.30 61.61 -2.47
C ARG A 46 -27.40 61.79 -3.99
N ILE A 47 -27.41 60.70 -4.77
CA ILE A 47 -27.45 60.74 -6.25
C ILE A 47 -28.69 59.98 -6.76
N PRO A 48 -29.87 60.62 -6.84
CA PRO A 48 -31.13 59.96 -7.23
C PRO A 48 -31.19 59.56 -8.72
N LYS A 49 -30.16 59.90 -9.50
CA LYS A 49 -30.03 59.55 -10.92
C LYS A 49 -29.57 58.09 -11.14
N ILE A 50 -29.05 57.42 -10.11
CA ILE A 50 -28.55 56.04 -10.19
C ILE A 50 -29.54 55.13 -9.45
N THR A 51 -30.00 54.07 -10.12
CA THR A 51 -30.96 53.10 -9.58
C THR A 51 -30.46 51.67 -9.78
N PRO A 52 -30.71 50.75 -8.83
CA PRO A 52 -30.43 49.33 -9.04
C PRO A 52 -31.40 48.72 -10.07
N ARG A 53 -30.88 47.95 -11.01
CA ARG A 53 -31.63 47.20 -12.04
C ARG A 53 -31.07 45.78 -12.17
N LYS A 54 -31.94 44.83 -12.51
CA LYS A 54 -31.53 43.46 -12.83
C LYS A 54 -30.84 43.43 -14.20
N THR A 55 -29.82 42.58 -14.35
CA THR A 55 -29.04 42.43 -15.58
C THR A 55 -29.61 41.39 -16.51
N GLU A 56 -29.46 41.64 -17.82
CA GLU A 56 -29.61 40.63 -18.86
C GLU A 56 -28.27 39.93 -19.14
N HIS A 57 -28.32 38.64 -19.48
CA HIS A 57 -27.14 37.80 -19.70
C HIS A 57 -26.44 38.13 -21.02
N LEU A 58 -25.17 38.57 -20.96
CA LEU A 58 -24.33 38.78 -22.14
C LEU A 58 -23.10 37.85 -22.11
N CYS A 59 -22.87 37.08 -23.17
CA CYS A 59 -21.63 36.30 -23.31
C CYS A 59 -20.41 37.23 -23.44
N ASN A 60 -19.28 36.83 -22.85
CA ASN A 60 -18.06 37.65 -22.82
C ASN A 60 -17.46 37.96 -24.21
N SER A 61 -17.73 37.11 -25.20
CA SER A 61 -17.38 37.37 -26.60
C SER A 61 -18.27 38.46 -27.22
N ARG A 62 -19.57 38.47 -26.87
CA ARG A 62 -20.54 39.47 -27.34
C ARG A 62 -20.34 40.83 -26.66
N SER A 63 -19.84 40.88 -25.41
CA SER A 63 -19.46 42.15 -24.77
C SER A 63 -18.27 42.81 -25.49
N HIS A 64 -17.23 42.03 -25.83
CA HIS A 64 -16.08 42.54 -26.58
C HIS A 64 -16.43 42.96 -28.01
N ALA A 65 -17.37 42.27 -28.66
CA ALA A 65 -17.83 42.63 -30.01
C ALA A 65 -18.66 43.93 -30.04
N LYS A 66 -19.18 44.40 -28.90
CA LYS A 66 -19.86 45.71 -28.78
C LYS A 66 -18.88 46.88 -28.61
N ASN A 67 -17.57 46.63 -28.56
CA ASN A 67 -16.57 47.70 -28.52
C ASN A 67 -16.57 48.49 -29.87
N PRO A 68 -16.74 49.82 -29.86
CA PRO A 68 -16.80 50.64 -31.07
C PRO A 68 -15.61 50.44 -32.03
N GLU A 69 -14.40 50.25 -31.50
CA GLU A 69 -13.20 50.05 -32.32
C GLU A 69 -13.23 48.71 -33.06
N THR A 70 -13.67 47.65 -32.38
CA THR A 70 -13.83 46.32 -32.97
C THR A 70 -14.88 46.33 -34.09
N ILE A 71 -15.99 47.03 -33.88
CA ILE A 71 -17.06 47.16 -34.89
C ILE A 71 -16.53 47.87 -36.13
N LYS A 72 -15.77 48.96 -35.97
CA LYS A 72 -15.20 49.72 -37.08
C LYS A 72 -14.20 48.89 -37.90
N ILE A 73 -13.34 48.12 -37.22
CA ILE A 73 -12.40 47.20 -37.86
C ILE A 73 -13.16 46.12 -38.65
N TRP A 74 -14.24 45.59 -38.10
CA TRP A 74 -15.03 44.54 -38.74
C TRP A 74 -15.69 45.03 -40.04
N PHE A 75 -16.37 46.18 -40.04
CA PHE A 75 -17.00 46.72 -41.25
C PHE A 75 -15.99 47.05 -42.35
N ASN A 76 -14.81 47.57 -42.00
CA ASN A 76 -13.72 47.81 -42.96
C ASN A 76 -13.21 46.50 -43.58
N LEU A 77 -13.18 45.41 -42.81
CA LEU A 77 -12.80 44.10 -43.30
C LEU A 77 -13.85 43.56 -44.29
N VAL A 78 -15.14 43.68 -43.95
CA VAL A 78 -16.27 43.23 -44.78
C VAL A 78 -16.31 43.95 -46.12
N GLU A 79 -16.10 45.27 -46.13
CA GLU A 79 -16.09 46.04 -47.38
C GLU A 79 -14.94 45.60 -48.30
N LYS A 80 -13.75 45.36 -47.73
CA LYS A 80 -12.59 44.85 -48.48
C LYS A 80 -12.83 43.45 -49.03
N THR A 81 -13.46 42.54 -48.28
CA THR A 81 -13.76 41.19 -48.76
C THR A 81 -14.83 41.18 -49.84
N PHE A 82 -15.87 42.02 -49.75
CA PHE A 82 -16.88 42.12 -50.81
C PHE A 82 -16.28 42.62 -52.13
N LYS A 83 -15.40 43.64 -52.06
CA LYS A 83 -14.66 44.13 -53.23
C LYS A 83 -13.76 43.05 -53.83
N LYS A 84 -13.02 42.31 -52.99
CA LYS A 84 -12.13 41.22 -53.44
C LYS A 84 -12.88 40.05 -54.09
N ALA A 85 -14.09 39.74 -53.61
CA ALA A 85 -14.88 38.61 -54.11
C ALA A 85 -15.81 38.96 -55.29
N GLY A 86 -15.89 40.24 -55.71
CA GLY A 86 -16.73 40.66 -56.84
C GLY A 86 -18.24 40.57 -56.60
N ILE A 87 -18.68 40.46 -55.34
CA ILE A 87 -20.08 40.20 -54.96
C ILE A 87 -20.84 41.46 -54.48
N VAL A 88 -20.23 42.64 -54.61
CA VAL A 88 -20.78 43.93 -54.13
C VAL A 88 -22.20 44.20 -54.69
N ASN A 89 -22.50 43.72 -55.90
CA ASN A 89 -23.78 43.95 -56.60
C ASN A 89 -24.69 42.70 -56.67
N LEU A 90 -24.41 41.63 -55.90
CA LEU A 90 -25.15 40.36 -55.96
C LEU A 90 -25.81 40.02 -54.59
N PRO A 91 -26.90 40.69 -54.21
CA PRO A 91 -27.52 40.53 -52.89
C PRO A 91 -28.05 39.10 -52.63
N ASN A 92 -28.37 38.35 -53.68
CA ASN A 92 -28.79 36.94 -53.59
C ASN A 92 -27.68 36.01 -53.07
N GLN A 93 -26.43 36.43 -53.12
CA GLN A 93 -25.27 35.62 -52.73
C GLN A 93 -24.69 36.03 -51.37
N ILE A 94 -25.18 37.11 -50.77
CA ILE A 94 -24.76 37.59 -49.46
C ILE A 94 -25.78 37.07 -48.44
N PHE A 95 -25.34 36.23 -47.51
CA PHE A 95 -26.20 35.70 -46.44
C PHE A 95 -25.70 36.21 -45.10
N ASN A 96 -26.60 36.84 -44.35
CA ASN A 96 -26.36 37.08 -42.93
C ASN A 96 -26.88 35.87 -42.16
N SER A 97 -26.07 35.36 -41.25
CA SER A 97 -26.36 34.15 -40.49
C SER A 97 -26.13 34.49 -39.03
N ASP A 98 -27.20 34.46 -38.23
CA ASP A 98 -27.15 34.78 -36.81
C ASP A 98 -27.41 33.53 -35.97
N GLU A 99 -26.53 33.32 -34.99
CA GLU A 99 -26.54 32.18 -34.09
C GLU A 99 -27.05 32.62 -32.72
N SER A 100 -28.18 32.09 -32.29
CA SER A 100 -28.78 32.36 -30.98
C SER A 100 -28.66 31.16 -30.06
N GLY A 101 -28.01 31.35 -28.91
CA GLY A 101 -27.85 30.34 -27.87
C GLY A 101 -28.83 30.55 -26.73
N PHE A 102 -29.64 29.54 -26.41
CA PHE A 102 -30.59 29.53 -25.31
C PHE A 102 -30.06 28.64 -24.19
N VAL A 103 -29.96 29.19 -22.97
CA VAL A 103 -29.47 28.49 -21.76
C VAL A 103 -30.66 28.23 -20.84
N ASN A 104 -30.77 27.01 -20.31
CA ASN A 104 -31.95 26.58 -19.56
C ASN A 104 -32.02 27.07 -18.09
N ASP A 105 -30.98 27.70 -17.53
CA ASP A 105 -30.97 28.18 -16.12
C ASP A 105 -30.01 29.37 -15.86
N PRO A 106 -30.43 30.62 -16.11
CA PRO A 106 -29.65 31.83 -15.78
C PRO A 106 -29.91 32.36 -14.36
N LYS A 107 -28.85 32.71 -13.60
CA LYS A 107 -28.97 33.45 -12.31
C LYS A 107 -28.79 34.96 -12.52
N GLU A 108 -29.82 35.75 -12.25
CA GLU A 108 -29.81 37.21 -12.41
C GLU A 108 -28.99 37.93 -11.32
N GLN A 109 -28.25 39.00 -11.67
CA GLN A 109 -27.57 39.90 -10.72
C GLN A 109 -28.19 41.31 -10.77
N ILE A 110 -28.01 42.10 -9.71
CA ILE A 110 -28.51 43.48 -9.62
C ILE A 110 -27.33 44.45 -9.71
N VAL A 111 -27.31 45.29 -10.73
CA VAL A 111 -26.29 46.31 -10.98
C VAL A 111 -26.87 47.72 -10.83
N LEU A 112 -26.01 48.70 -10.60
CA LEU A 112 -26.35 50.12 -10.51
C LEU A 112 -26.25 50.77 -11.90
N THR A 113 -27.34 51.38 -12.37
CA THR A 113 -27.39 52.06 -13.67
C THR A 113 -28.13 53.39 -13.59
N LYS A 114 -28.13 54.16 -14.68
CA LYS A 114 -28.90 55.40 -14.76
C LYS A 114 -30.41 55.10 -14.74
N ARG A 115 -31.15 55.91 -13.98
CA ARG A 115 -32.62 55.82 -13.88
C ARG A 115 -33.24 56.02 -15.26
N GLY A 116 -34.00 55.02 -15.72
CA GLY A 116 -34.66 55.00 -17.04
C GLY A 116 -33.92 54.25 -18.15
N ALA A 117 -32.76 53.65 -17.88
CA ALA A 117 -32.08 52.80 -18.87
C ALA A 117 -32.93 51.57 -19.24
N SER A 118 -33.17 51.37 -20.54
CA SER A 118 -34.05 50.33 -21.08
C SER A 118 -33.38 48.96 -21.19
N LEU A 119 -32.06 48.90 -21.42
CA LEU A 119 -31.31 47.66 -21.57
C LEU A 119 -30.02 47.71 -20.75
N VAL A 120 -29.81 46.72 -19.87
CA VAL A 120 -28.63 46.64 -19.00
C VAL A 120 -28.09 45.22 -19.05
N SER A 121 -26.92 45.06 -19.67
CA SER A 121 -26.33 43.74 -19.90
C SER A 121 -24.96 43.63 -19.24
N GLN A 122 -24.72 42.56 -18.48
CA GLN A 122 -23.41 42.26 -17.89
C GLN A 122 -23.05 40.80 -18.18
N SER A 123 -21.75 40.48 -18.17
CA SER A 123 -21.30 39.09 -18.22
C SER A 123 -21.65 38.38 -16.92
N ILE A 124 -22.61 37.46 -16.99
CA ILE A 124 -23.00 36.61 -15.87
C ILE A 124 -22.42 35.23 -16.11
N VAL A 125 -21.78 34.63 -15.10
CA VAL A 125 -21.31 33.23 -15.20
C VAL A 125 -22.48 32.31 -14.83
N GLY A 126 -23.20 31.81 -15.83
CA GLY A 126 -24.21 30.78 -15.63
C GLY A 126 -23.60 29.41 -15.25
N SER A 127 -24.25 28.66 -14.35
CA SER A 127 -23.84 27.29 -13.97
C SER A 127 -24.48 26.19 -14.81
N GLY A 128 -25.47 26.52 -15.66
CA GLY A 128 -26.19 25.57 -16.50
C GLY A 128 -25.30 24.97 -17.60
N ARG A 129 -25.07 23.66 -17.57
CA ARG A 129 -24.23 22.93 -18.54
C ARG A 129 -24.94 22.62 -19.87
N GLU A 130 -26.21 23.01 -20.03
CA GLU A 130 -27.02 22.70 -21.21
C GLU A 130 -27.42 23.99 -21.95
N GLN A 131 -27.01 24.09 -23.22
CA GLN A 131 -27.29 25.21 -24.13
C GLN A 131 -27.78 24.64 -25.46
N VAL A 132 -28.88 25.17 -25.98
CA VAL A 132 -29.41 24.88 -27.31
C VAL A 132 -29.07 26.02 -28.22
N THR A 133 -28.60 25.73 -29.44
CA THR A 133 -28.17 26.76 -30.38
C THR A 133 -29.04 26.71 -31.62
N VAL A 134 -29.63 27.84 -31.99
CA VAL A 134 -30.46 28.00 -33.17
C VAL A 134 -29.74 28.95 -34.12
N ASN A 135 -29.48 28.50 -35.34
CA ASN A 135 -28.86 29.32 -36.37
C ASN A 135 -29.90 29.65 -37.45
N CYS A 136 -30.12 30.93 -37.69
CA CYS A 136 -31.03 31.44 -38.70
C CYS A 136 -30.24 32.27 -39.70
N ALA A 137 -30.43 32.01 -40.99
CA ALA A 137 -29.74 32.74 -42.04
C ALA A 137 -30.72 33.34 -43.04
N CYS A 138 -30.44 34.55 -43.50
CA CYS A 138 -31.23 35.27 -44.49
C CYS A 138 -30.31 35.86 -45.55
N SER A 139 -30.70 35.79 -46.82
CA SER A 139 -29.98 36.51 -47.87
C SER A 139 -30.22 38.02 -47.73
N ALA A 140 -29.29 38.83 -48.26
CA ALA A 140 -29.48 40.27 -48.38
C ALA A 140 -30.64 40.63 -49.33
N SER A 141 -31.10 39.68 -50.15
CA SER A 141 -32.33 39.80 -50.96
C SER A 141 -33.63 39.39 -50.25
N GLY A 142 -33.55 38.97 -48.97
CA GLY A 142 -34.72 38.65 -48.14
C GLY A 142 -35.16 37.19 -48.16
N GLN A 143 -34.40 36.27 -48.79
CA GLN A 143 -34.71 34.85 -48.77
C GLN A 143 -34.23 34.22 -47.46
N LEU A 144 -35.18 33.80 -46.61
CA LEU A 144 -34.89 33.14 -45.34
C LEU A 144 -34.55 31.66 -45.56
N LEU A 145 -33.46 31.20 -44.96
CA LEU A 145 -33.10 29.79 -44.89
C LEU A 145 -33.79 29.13 -43.69
N LEU A 146 -34.10 27.83 -43.84
CA LEU A 146 -34.73 27.04 -42.77
C LEU A 146 -33.84 27.05 -41.51
N PRO A 147 -34.41 27.20 -40.30
CA PRO A 147 -33.64 27.30 -39.08
C PRO A 147 -32.90 25.98 -38.78
N TYR A 148 -31.64 26.11 -38.36
CA TYR A 148 -30.76 24.99 -38.07
C TYR A 148 -30.51 24.89 -36.56
N ILE A 149 -31.04 23.84 -35.93
CA ILE A 149 -31.05 23.68 -34.47
C ILE A 149 -30.01 22.65 -34.04
N ILE A 150 -29.14 23.04 -33.11
CA ILE A 150 -28.01 22.26 -32.62
C ILE A 150 -28.19 22.00 -31.13
N TYR A 151 -28.34 20.72 -30.76
CA TYR A 151 -28.37 20.28 -29.37
C TYR A 151 -26.97 19.82 -28.91
N LYS A 152 -26.55 20.24 -27.71
CA LYS A 152 -25.25 19.84 -27.14
C LYS A 152 -25.27 18.44 -26.52
N ARG A 153 -25.54 17.40 -27.34
CA ARG A 153 -25.71 15.99 -26.93
C ARG A 153 -25.06 15.04 -27.94
N LYS A 154 -24.96 13.74 -27.58
CA LYS A 154 -24.43 12.69 -28.45
C LYS A 154 -25.48 12.10 -29.41
N ASN A 155 -26.75 12.05 -28.97
CA ASN A 155 -27.87 11.50 -29.73
C ASN A 155 -29.04 12.50 -29.71
N LEU A 156 -29.80 12.56 -30.81
CA LEU A 156 -31.05 13.31 -30.90
C LEU A 156 -32.21 12.41 -30.45
N TYR A 157 -33.01 12.88 -29.50
CA TYR A 157 -34.23 12.19 -29.09
C TYR A 157 -35.42 12.82 -29.84
N MET A 158 -36.29 11.98 -30.42
CA MET A 158 -37.39 12.46 -31.27
C MET A 158 -38.43 13.28 -30.49
N ASP A 159 -38.53 13.08 -29.18
CA ASP A 159 -39.42 13.88 -28.32
C ASP A 159 -39.01 15.36 -28.28
N TRP A 160 -37.74 15.68 -28.53
CA TRP A 160 -37.24 17.07 -28.53
C TRP A 160 -37.60 17.85 -29.79
N VAL A 161 -38.05 17.16 -30.83
CA VAL A 161 -38.38 17.73 -32.15
C VAL A 161 -39.91 17.87 -32.31
N LYS A 162 -40.68 17.38 -31.34
CA LYS A 162 -42.13 17.29 -31.42
C LYS A 162 -42.77 18.65 -31.15
N GLY A 163 -43.35 19.26 -32.18
CA GLY A 163 -44.00 20.58 -32.10
C GLY A 163 -43.15 21.75 -32.63
N ASP A 164 -41.95 21.47 -33.13
CA ASP A 164 -41.05 22.46 -33.72
C ASP A 164 -41.46 22.88 -35.15
N PRO A 165 -40.93 24.00 -35.69
CA PRO A 165 -41.31 24.55 -36.99
C PRO A 165 -41.15 23.56 -38.15
N TYR A 166 -42.12 23.58 -39.08
CA TYR A 166 -42.16 22.68 -40.24
C TYR A 166 -40.87 22.79 -41.08
N ARG A 167 -40.15 21.67 -41.25
CA ARG A 167 -38.87 21.52 -41.99
C ARG A 167 -37.61 22.14 -41.35
N ALA A 168 -37.62 22.46 -40.05
CA ALA A 168 -36.37 22.78 -39.35
C ALA A 168 -35.38 21.60 -39.37
N VAL A 169 -34.08 21.89 -39.40
CA VAL A 169 -33.03 20.86 -39.53
C VAL A 169 -32.29 20.74 -38.21
N TYR A 170 -32.20 19.52 -37.68
CA TYR A 170 -31.63 19.23 -36.36
C TYR A 170 -30.28 18.52 -36.45
N THR A 171 -29.39 18.84 -35.53
CA THR A 171 -28.14 18.09 -35.33
C THR A 171 -27.71 18.10 -33.86
N THR A 172 -26.77 17.24 -33.51
CA THR A 172 -26.26 17.13 -32.14
C THR A 172 -24.73 17.17 -32.11
N THR A 173 -24.14 17.89 -31.16
CA THR A 173 -22.67 18.01 -31.04
C THR A 173 -22.22 17.90 -29.58
N LEU A 174 -21.05 17.28 -29.33
CA LEU A 174 -20.45 17.21 -27.99
C LEU A 174 -19.42 18.34 -27.74
N ASN A 175 -18.83 18.90 -28.81
CA ASN A 175 -17.80 19.93 -28.77
C ASN A 175 -18.25 21.14 -29.61
N PHE A 176 -18.24 22.33 -29.00
CA PHE A 176 -18.89 23.53 -29.54
C PHE A 176 -18.05 24.30 -30.58
N VAL A 177 -16.83 23.86 -30.92
CA VAL A 177 -15.91 24.67 -31.74
C VAL A 177 -15.51 23.89 -33.00
N GLY A 178 -16.00 24.32 -34.16
CA GLY A 178 -15.32 24.10 -35.44
C GLY A 178 -16.07 23.44 -36.60
N VAL A 179 -17.30 22.94 -36.45
CA VAL A 179 -17.95 22.12 -37.52
C VAL A 179 -19.05 22.87 -38.30
N LEU A 180 -19.40 24.09 -37.89
CA LEU A 180 -20.54 24.85 -38.47
C LEU A 180 -20.32 25.28 -39.93
N TYR A 181 -19.10 25.67 -40.32
CA TYR A 181 -18.85 26.18 -41.68
C TYR A 181 -18.65 25.08 -42.74
N GLN A 182 -18.10 23.92 -42.36
CA GLN A 182 -17.72 22.89 -43.33
C GLN A 182 -18.90 21.99 -43.75
N SER A 183 -19.92 21.88 -42.89
CA SER A 183 -21.13 21.08 -43.17
C SER A 183 -22.18 21.81 -44.03
N LEU A 184 -22.25 23.15 -43.94
CA LEU A 184 -23.12 24.00 -44.75
C LEU A 184 -22.61 24.11 -46.21
N LEU A 185 -21.29 24.23 -46.40
CA LEU A 185 -20.68 24.33 -47.73
C LEU A 185 -20.65 22.99 -48.48
N SER A 186 -20.42 21.86 -47.79
CA SER A 186 -20.35 20.55 -48.46
C SER A 186 -21.69 20.08 -49.01
N LYS A 187 -22.81 20.39 -48.33
CA LYS A 187 -24.16 20.06 -48.81
C LYS A 187 -24.64 20.93 -49.96
N ARG A 188 -24.23 22.20 -50.04
CA ARG A 188 -24.60 23.12 -51.14
C ARG A 188 -23.88 22.78 -52.44
N HIS A 189 -22.63 22.29 -52.36
CA HIS A 189 -21.91 21.83 -53.55
C HIS A 189 -22.58 20.59 -54.16
N ILE A 190 -23.00 19.62 -53.33
CA ILE A 190 -23.69 18.40 -53.78
C ILE A 190 -25.06 18.73 -54.40
N SER A 191 -25.81 19.68 -53.85
CA SER A 191 -27.11 20.12 -54.38
C SER A 191 -26.99 20.77 -55.77
N ASN A 192 -25.98 21.61 -56.01
CA ASN A 192 -25.80 22.28 -57.29
C ASN A 192 -25.30 21.32 -58.39
N THR A 193 -24.57 20.26 -58.05
CA THR A 193 -24.15 19.22 -59.00
C THR A 193 -25.29 18.26 -59.36
N LEU A 194 -26.19 17.95 -58.42
CA LEU A 194 -27.35 17.07 -58.66
C LEU A 194 -28.44 17.75 -59.48
N ILE A 195 -28.66 19.06 -59.29
CA ILE A 195 -29.63 19.84 -60.09
C ILE A 195 -29.13 20.04 -61.54
N LYS A 196 -27.80 20.15 -61.76
CA LYS A 196 -27.22 20.18 -63.10
C LYS A 196 -27.32 18.85 -63.87
N ASN A 197 -27.56 17.74 -63.17
CA ASN A 197 -27.54 16.38 -63.75
C ASN A 197 -28.92 15.70 -63.79
N GLY A 198 -30.01 16.38 -63.47
CA GLY A 198 -31.38 15.90 -63.74
C GLY A 198 -31.81 14.62 -62.99
N ILE A 199 -31.42 14.43 -61.72
CA ILE A 199 -31.82 13.26 -60.93
C ILE A 199 -32.80 13.67 -59.82
N GLU A 200 -34.03 13.13 -59.83
CA GLU A 200 -35.04 13.34 -58.79
C GLU A 200 -34.69 12.63 -57.46
N MET A 201 -34.83 13.35 -56.34
CA MET A 201 -34.60 12.83 -54.98
C MET A 201 -35.84 12.13 -54.43
N ASN A 202 -36.02 10.84 -54.73
CA ASN A 202 -37.05 10.05 -54.02
C ASN A 202 -36.54 8.77 -53.34
N ASN A 203 -35.24 8.44 -53.36
CA ASN A 203 -34.77 7.22 -52.67
C ASN A 203 -33.31 7.32 -52.19
N VAL A 204 -33.05 7.92 -51.02
CA VAL A 204 -31.80 7.69 -50.27
C VAL A 204 -32.04 7.67 -48.76
N ASN A 205 -32.64 6.58 -48.28
CA ASN A 205 -32.50 6.12 -46.89
C ASN A 205 -31.38 5.07 -46.85
N ARG A 206 -30.15 5.44 -46.46
CA ARG A 206 -29.13 4.54 -45.86
C ARG A 206 -27.84 5.32 -45.52
N VAL A 207 -27.53 5.37 -44.22
CA VAL A 207 -26.27 5.90 -43.67
C VAL A 207 -25.22 4.78 -43.72
N SER A 208 -24.43 4.71 -44.79
CA SER A 208 -23.29 3.78 -44.84
C SER A 208 -22.26 4.07 -45.96
N ASN A 209 -21.92 5.32 -46.29
CA ASN A 209 -20.90 5.59 -47.32
C ASN A 209 -20.14 6.94 -47.25
N VAL A 210 -19.92 7.50 -46.05
CA VAL A 210 -19.17 8.77 -45.90
C VAL A 210 -17.65 8.57 -45.75
N TYR A 211 -17.19 7.36 -45.39
CA TYR A 211 -15.77 7.08 -45.15
C TYR A 211 -14.95 6.87 -46.45
N ASN A 212 -15.58 6.40 -47.54
CA ASN A 212 -14.86 6.06 -48.78
C ASN A 212 -14.55 7.26 -49.69
N TYR A 213 -15.18 8.42 -49.50
CA TYR A 213 -14.92 9.61 -50.31
C TYR A 213 -13.78 10.49 -49.79
N TYR A 214 -13.40 10.31 -48.52
CA TYR A 214 -12.26 11.03 -47.92
C TYR A 214 -10.91 10.50 -48.43
N GLU A 215 -10.82 9.20 -48.72
CA GLU A 215 -9.63 8.57 -49.30
C GLU A 215 -9.44 8.89 -50.79
N MET A 216 -10.50 9.15 -51.55
CA MET A 216 -10.38 9.61 -52.95
C MET A 216 -9.87 11.04 -53.07
N PHE A 217 -10.19 11.92 -52.13
CA PHE A 217 -9.77 13.34 -52.17
C PHE A 217 -8.29 13.54 -51.76
N LYS A 218 -7.70 12.54 -51.09
CA LYS A 218 -6.28 12.56 -50.69
C LYS A 218 -5.34 12.23 -51.86
N ASN A 219 -5.84 11.53 -52.88
CA ASN A 219 -5.06 11.07 -54.03
C ASN A 219 -4.97 12.08 -55.19
N SER A 220 -5.63 13.24 -55.12
CA SER A 220 -5.66 14.25 -56.19
C SER A 220 -4.77 15.48 -55.96
N LEU A 221 -4.08 15.61 -54.82
CA LEU A 221 -3.12 16.68 -54.55
C LEU A 221 -1.68 16.17 -54.70
N LYS A 222 -1.14 16.23 -55.93
CA LYS A 222 0.30 16.11 -56.20
C LYS A 222 0.97 17.48 -55.97
N ILE A 223 1.90 17.57 -55.03
CA ILE A 223 2.88 18.66 -54.90
C ILE A 223 4.27 18.02 -54.65
N PRO A 224 5.37 18.52 -55.24
CA PRO A 224 6.58 17.73 -55.53
C PRO A 224 7.53 17.57 -54.33
N GLU A 225 8.25 16.45 -54.34
CA GLU A 225 9.47 16.20 -53.57
C GLU A 225 10.65 16.99 -54.17
N ALA A 226 11.41 17.69 -53.32
CA ALA A 226 12.87 17.94 -53.36
C ALA A 226 13.18 18.96 -52.21
N ILE A 227 14.32 19.05 -51.51
CA ILE A 227 15.74 18.76 -51.77
C ILE A 227 16.41 18.51 -50.39
N CYS A 228 17.18 17.42 -50.26
CA CYS A 228 18.16 17.23 -49.19
C CYS A 228 19.55 17.16 -49.81
N LEU A 229 20.34 18.22 -49.69
CA LEU A 229 21.79 18.20 -49.90
C LEU A 229 22.44 19.20 -48.94
N THR A 230 23.26 18.70 -48.02
CA THR A 230 24.69 19.00 -47.95
C THR A 230 25.36 18.03 -46.96
N LYS A 231 26.25 17.18 -47.49
CA LYS A 231 27.41 16.65 -46.78
C LYS A 231 28.53 17.70 -46.89
N ASN A 232 29.27 17.95 -45.82
CA ASN A 232 30.71 17.68 -45.75
C ASN A 232 31.32 18.06 -44.39
N ASN A 233 32.16 17.14 -43.91
CA ASN A 233 33.36 17.25 -43.08
C ASN A 233 33.66 18.59 -42.39
N VAL A 234 33.81 18.58 -41.06
CA VAL A 234 34.98 19.15 -40.34
C VAL A 234 35.18 18.35 -39.03
N SER A 235 36.45 18.24 -38.68
CA SER A 235 37.22 17.43 -37.74
C SER A 235 36.85 17.45 -36.25
N GLU A 236 37.22 16.34 -35.61
CA GLU A 236 37.55 16.20 -34.19
C GLU A 236 38.71 17.16 -33.83
N GLU A 237 38.60 17.84 -32.69
CA GLU A 237 39.65 18.10 -31.69
C GLU A 237 39.17 19.22 -30.76
N ASP A 238 39.12 18.94 -29.45
CA ASP A 238 39.60 19.85 -28.39
C ASP A 238 39.54 19.12 -27.03
N GLU A 239 40.72 19.02 -26.42
CA GLU A 239 41.09 18.44 -25.12
C GLU A 239 40.55 19.30 -23.95
N CYS A 240 40.39 18.82 -22.70
CA CYS A 240 41.41 18.46 -21.70
C CYS A 240 40.69 18.02 -20.38
N PRO A 241 41.39 17.56 -19.31
CA PRO A 241 42.73 16.97 -19.20
C PRO A 241 42.73 15.55 -18.58
N GLN A 242 43.85 14.85 -18.80
CA GLN A 242 44.24 13.60 -18.16
C GLN A 242 44.44 13.73 -16.64
N TYR A 243 44.11 12.65 -15.93
CA TYR A 243 44.82 12.22 -14.72
C TYR A 243 44.91 10.68 -14.71
N ASP A 244 46.12 10.23 -14.99
CA ASP A 244 46.85 8.98 -14.68
C ASP A 244 46.17 7.60 -14.65
N ASP A 245 46.69 6.76 -15.56
CA ASP A 245 46.60 5.30 -15.66
C ASP A 245 47.26 4.59 -14.46
N ILE A 246 46.47 3.82 -13.69
CA ILE A 246 46.86 2.50 -13.17
C ILE A 246 45.59 1.63 -13.03
N ASP A 247 45.44 0.62 -13.90
CA ASP A 247 44.73 -0.67 -13.69
C ASP A 247 44.09 -1.24 -14.98
N GLN A 248 44.91 -1.60 -15.98
CA GLN A 248 44.43 -2.18 -17.24
C GLN A 248 44.42 -3.73 -17.30
N THR A 249 44.89 -4.45 -16.27
CA THR A 249 45.02 -5.92 -16.35
C THR A 249 43.78 -6.70 -15.85
N LEU A 250 42.89 -6.09 -15.06
CA LEU A 250 41.66 -6.75 -14.55
C LEU A 250 40.38 -6.38 -15.32
N GLN A 251 40.36 -5.25 -16.04
CA GLN A 251 39.17 -4.82 -16.81
C GLN A 251 39.01 -5.56 -18.16
N ASN A 252 40.07 -6.14 -18.71
CA ASN A 252 40.05 -6.72 -20.06
C ASN A 252 39.35 -8.08 -20.15
N LYS A 253 39.16 -8.82 -19.05
CA LYS A 253 38.43 -10.10 -19.06
C LYS A 253 36.90 -9.91 -19.03
N ASN A 254 36.40 -8.86 -18.38
CA ASN A 254 34.95 -8.55 -18.35
C ASN A 254 34.48 -7.78 -19.60
N LYS A 255 35.35 -6.97 -20.23
CA LYS A 255 35.04 -6.25 -21.48
C LYS A 255 34.84 -7.17 -22.69
N LYS A 256 35.39 -8.39 -22.70
CA LYS A 256 35.29 -9.30 -23.86
C LYS A 256 33.89 -9.88 -24.10
N TYR A 257 33.04 -9.93 -23.07
CA TYR A 257 31.63 -10.35 -23.19
C TYR A 257 30.63 -9.19 -23.30
N GLN A 258 31.00 -7.98 -22.88
CA GLN A 258 30.19 -6.77 -23.11
C GLN A 258 30.43 -6.11 -24.47
N LYS A 259 31.54 -6.41 -25.16
CA LYS A 259 31.87 -5.79 -26.46
C LYS A 259 31.00 -6.23 -27.64
N LYS A 260 30.15 -7.26 -27.52
CA LYS A 260 29.26 -7.69 -28.61
C LYS A 260 27.80 -7.26 -28.48
N ASP A 261 27.34 -6.85 -27.29
CA ASP A 261 25.98 -6.31 -27.08
C ASP A 261 26.07 -4.96 -26.36
N LYS A 262 25.92 -3.85 -27.11
CA LYS A 262 25.88 -2.48 -26.59
C LYS A 262 24.69 -2.20 -25.63
N ASN A 263 23.88 -3.20 -25.28
CA ASN A 263 22.56 -3.06 -24.67
C ASN A 263 22.46 -3.84 -23.34
N ARG A 264 21.94 -3.18 -22.30
CA ARG A 264 21.78 -3.72 -20.93
C ARG A 264 20.68 -4.79 -20.89
N ILE A 265 20.93 -5.95 -20.28
CA ILE A 265 19.93 -7.04 -20.17
C ILE A 265 18.80 -6.63 -19.22
N ASP A 266 17.54 -6.72 -19.66
CA ASP A 266 16.38 -6.38 -18.83
C ASP A 266 15.76 -7.62 -18.17
N LEU A 267 15.53 -8.69 -18.95
CA LEU A 267 14.97 -9.96 -18.51
C LEU A 267 15.59 -11.16 -19.25
N VAL A 268 15.56 -12.32 -18.59
CA VAL A 268 15.96 -13.61 -19.16
C VAL A 268 14.76 -14.56 -19.13
N LEU A 269 14.50 -15.20 -20.27
CA LEU A 269 13.55 -16.29 -20.39
C LEU A 269 14.33 -17.61 -20.42
N ALA A 270 13.94 -18.55 -19.57
CA ALA A 270 14.50 -19.90 -19.54
C ALA A 270 13.45 -20.90 -20.03
N ALA A 271 13.90 -21.93 -20.74
CA ALA A 271 13.09 -23.11 -21.01
C ALA A 271 13.93 -24.37 -21.05
N ASP A 272 13.31 -25.50 -20.75
CA ASP A 272 13.95 -26.81 -20.91
C ASP A 272 14.19 -27.11 -22.40
N ASN A 273 15.27 -27.84 -22.65
CA ASN A 273 15.67 -28.27 -23.98
C ASN A 273 14.81 -29.46 -24.43
N ASP A 274 13.51 -29.22 -24.59
CA ASP A 274 12.54 -30.19 -25.11
C ASP A 274 12.47 -30.11 -26.64
N GLU A 275 12.37 -31.26 -27.31
CA GLU A 275 12.15 -31.36 -28.78
C GLU A 275 10.67 -31.27 -29.18
N ASN A 276 9.77 -30.99 -28.23
CA ASN A 276 8.34 -30.93 -28.52
C ASN A 276 8.00 -29.80 -29.51
N LYS A 277 7.62 -30.18 -30.74
CA LYS A 277 7.30 -29.28 -31.85
C LYS A 277 6.24 -28.23 -31.49
N TYR A 278 5.24 -28.61 -30.67
CA TYR A 278 4.18 -27.69 -30.24
C TYR A 278 4.73 -26.52 -29.40
N LYS A 279 5.55 -26.81 -28.38
CA LYS A 279 6.16 -25.80 -27.52
C LYS A 279 7.09 -24.87 -28.32
N ILE A 280 7.83 -25.43 -29.29
CA ILE A 280 8.73 -24.67 -30.16
C ILE A 280 7.92 -23.70 -31.04
N GLN A 281 6.81 -24.15 -31.61
CA GLN A 281 5.94 -23.32 -32.45
C GLN A 281 5.30 -22.17 -31.65
N GLU A 282 4.78 -22.44 -30.45
CA GLU A 282 4.22 -21.43 -29.56
C GLU A 282 5.26 -20.36 -29.18
N ARG A 283 6.50 -20.76 -28.83
CA ARG A 283 7.60 -19.81 -28.59
C ARG A 283 7.90 -18.97 -29.83
N HIS A 284 7.91 -19.57 -31.02
CA HIS A 284 8.18 -18.86 -32.26
C HIS A 284 7.12 -17.81 -32.57
N ASN A 285 5.84 -18.15 -32.42
CA ASN A 285 4.71 -17.23 -32.59
C ASN A 285 4.82 -16.06 -31.60
N PHE A 286 5.09 -16.35 -30.33
CA PHE A 286 5.29 -15.34 -29.30
C PHE A 286 6.45 -14.38 -29.65
N PHE A 287 7.62 -14.91 -30.02
CA PHE A 287 8.77 -14.09 -30.40
C PHE A 287 8.54 -13.28 -31.68
N LYS A 288 7.75 -13.78 -32.64
CA LYS A 288 7.35 -13.01 -33.83
C LYS A 288 6.56 -11.76 -33.42
N VAL A 289 5.62 -11.89 -32.50
CA VAL A 289 4.83 -10.76 -32.00
C VAL A 289 5.69 -9.78 -31.20
N LEU A 290 6.61 -10.27 -30.35
CA LEU A 290 7.52 -9.38 -29.63
C LEU A 290 8.40 -8.55 -30.56
N ARG A 291 8.88 -9.14 -31.66
CA ARG A 291 9.64 -8.40 -32.69
C ARG A 291 8.77 -7.38 -33.42
N ASN A 292 7.51 -7.69 -33.70
CA ASN A 292 6.56 -6.73 -34.26
C ASN A 292 6.33 -5.54 -33.31
N LYS A 293 6.32 -5.77 -31.99
CA LYS A 293 6.30 -4.72 -30.95
C LYS A 293 7.67 -4.05 -30.71
N ARG A 294 8.66 -4.26 -31.58
CA ARG A 294 10.01 -3.67 -31.53
C ARG A 294 10.84 -4.07 -30.29
N LEU A 295 10.52 -5.18 -29.61
CA LEU A 295 11.41 -5.74 -28.59
C LEU A 295 12.54 -6.56 -29.23
N HIS A 296 13.75 -6.37 -28.71
CA HIS A 296 14.90 -7.16 -29.13
C HIS A 296 15.02 -8.41 -28.25
N VAL A 297 14.72 -9.56 -28.85
CA VAL A 297 14.95 -10.88 -28.24
C VAL A 297 16.08 -11.56 -28.99
N SER A 298 17.02 -12.18 -28.26
CA SER A 298 18.12 -12.94 -28.87
C SER A 298 17.59 -13.92 -29.93
N LYS A 299 18.15 -13.86 -31.15
CA LYS A 299 17.73 -14.72 -32.28
C LYS A 299 18.11 -16.18 -32.06
N LYS A 300 19.23 -16.46 -31.38
CA LYS A 300 19.70 -17.81 -31.05
C LYS A 300 19.48 -18.05 -29.56
N ALA A 301 18.94 -19.22 -29.23
CA ALA A 301 18.89 -19.70 -27.86
C ALA A 301 20.32 -19.94 -27.38
N ILE A 302 20.67 -19.38 -26.23
CA ILE A 302 21.96 -19.65 -25.58
C ILE A 302 21.78 -20.93 -24.79
N LEU A 303 22.50 -21.99 -25.16
CA LEU A 303 22.44 -23.26 -24.44
C LEU A 303 23.20 -23.14 -23.12
N SER A 304 22.64 -23.68 -22.04
CA SER A 304 23.36 -23.86 -20.77
C SER A 304 24.58 -24.75 -20.94
N PHE A 305 25.55 -24.61 -20.04
CA PHE A 305 26.71 -25.51 -19.97
C PHE A 305 26.31 -26.98 -19.89
N ASP A 306 25.25 -27.27 -19.12
CA ASP A 306 24.70 -28.63 -18.95
C ASP A 306 23.87 -29.12 -20.15
N LYS A 307 23.72 -28.31 -21.22
CA LYS A 307 22.86 -28.54 -22.40
C LYS A 307 21.37 -28.84 -22.16
N LYS A 308 20.92 -28.82 -20.89
CA LYS A 308 19.53 -29.09 -20.49
C LYS A 308 18.60 -27.90 -20.64
N THR A 309 19.11 -26.68 -20.61
CA THR A 309 18.28 -25.47 -20.64
C THR A 309 18.71 -24.49 -21.74
N LYS A 310 17.73 -23.77 -22.28
CA LYS A 310 17.87 -22.75 -23.31
C LYS A 310 17.50 -21.39 -22.71
N PHE A 311 18.37 -20.40 -22.89
CA PHE A 311 18.17 -19.04 -22.43
C PHE A 311 17.94 -18.08 -23.60
N TRP A 312 16.97 -17.18 -23.44
CA TRP A 312 16.76 -16.03 -24.30
C TRP A 312 16.88 -14.75 -23.49
N VAL A 313 17.73 -13.85 -23.95
CA VAL A 313 17.92 -12.53 -23.37
C VAL A 313 16.97 -11.56 -24.04
N VAL A 314 16.25 -10.77 -23.24
CA VAL A 314 15.30 -9.75 -23.68
C VAL A 314 15.86 -8.37 -23.37
N TYR A 315 15.87 -7.52 -24.40
CA TYR A 315 16.25 -6.11 -24.32
C TYR A 315 15.11 -5.23 -24.85
N THR A 316 14.80 -4.19 -24.08
CA THR A 316 13.79 -3.20 -24.46
C THR A 316 14.48 -1.90 -24.88
N PRO A 317 14.32 -1.47 -26.15
CA PRO A 317 14.78 -0.16 -26.60
C PRO A 317 14.19 0.98 -25.77
N PHE A 318 14.92 2.10 -25.70
CA PHE A 318 14.47 3.28 -24.97
C PHE A 318 13.13 3.82 -25.45
N ASP A 319 12.87 3.83 -26.77
CA ASP A 319 11.61 4.32 -27.31
C ASP A 319 10.41 3.47 -26.89
N VAL A 320 10.57 2.15 -26.90
CA VAL A 320 9.53 1.20 -26.47
C VAL A 320 9.29 1.31 -24.95
N LEU A 321 10.35 1.55 -24.17
CA LEU A 321 10.20 1.83 -22.74
C LEU A 321 9.41 3.11 -22.49
N CYS A 322 9.65 4.17 -23.27
CA CYS A 322 8.89 5.41 -23.14
C CYS A 322 7.42 5.21 -23.52
N ASP A 323 7.14 4.54 -24.64
CA ASP A 323 5.78 4.26 -25.11
C ASP A 323 5.01 3.43 -24.06
N ALA A 324 5.63 2.35 -23.55
CA ALA A 324 5.01 1.52 -22.53
C ALA A 324 4.89 2.22 -21.16
N ALA A 325 5.82 3.11 -20.80
CA ALA A 325 5.73 3.90 -19.57
C ALA A 325 4.57 4.91 -19.62
N GLU A 326 4.29 5.46 -20.80
CA GLU A 326 3.16 6.36 -21.07
C GLU A 326 1.83 5.60 -21.01
N ASP A 327 1.75 4.41 -21.64
CA ASP A 327 0.59 3.52 -21.55
C ASP A 327 0.28 3.12 -20.10
N LEU A 328 1.32 2.81 -19.32
CA LEU A 328 1.23 2.50 -17.90
C LEU A 328 0.95 3.72 -17.01
N LYS A 329 1.01 4.94 -17.56
CA LYS A 329 0.90 6.22 -16.82
C LYS A 329 1.83 6.25 -15.60
N LEU A 330 3.07 5.80 -15.77
CA LEU A 330 4.05 5.76 -14.69
C LEU A 330 4.33 7.16 -14.17
N HIS A 331 4.38 7.31 -12.85
CA HIS A 331 4.76 8.58 -12.24
C HIS A 331 6.28 8.66 -12.13
N LEU A 332 6.89 9.61 -12.85
CA LEU A 332 8.33 9.87 -12.81
C LEU A 332 8.64 11.21 -12.12
N PRO A 333 9.81 11.32 -11.46
CA PRO A 333 10.22 12.56 -10.80
C PRO A 333 10.42 13.70 -11.81
N THR A 334 9.94 14.90 -11.48
CA THR A 334 10.06 16.13 -12.28
C THR A 334 10.90 17.17 -11.53
N VAL A 335 10.27 17.95 -10.65
CA VAL A 335 10.89 19.07 -9.92
C VAL A 335 11.29 18.63 -8.51
N GLN A 336 12.45 19.08 -8.05
CA GLN A 336 12.87 18.87 -6.67
C GLN A 336 11.90 19.58 -5.71
N ASN A 337 11.58 18.96 -4.56
CA ASN A 337 10.68 19.56 -3.58
C ASN A 337 11.22 20.88 -3.03
N ASP A 338 10.44 21.94 -3.21
CA ASP A 338 10.67 23.33 -2.82
C ASP A 338 10.10 23.67 -1.42
N ILE A 339 9.24 22.81 -0.86
CA ILE A 339 8.61 23.07 0.44
C ILE A 339 9.54 22.72 1.60
N GLU A 340 9.95 23.75 2.34
CA GLU A 340 10.50 23.64 3.69
C GLU A 340 9.41 23.89 4.73
N VAL A 341 9.10 22.87 5.53
CA VAL A 341 8.08 23.00 6.59
C VAL A 341 8.75 23.48 7.88
N ASN A 342 8.67 24.78 8.15
CA ASN A 342 9.11 25.40 9.41
C ASN A 342 7.97 25.40 10.43
N LEU A 343 7.82 24.31 11.19
CA LEU A 343 6.90 24.27 12.34
C LEU A 343 7.49 25.10 13.50
N TRP A 344 6.67 25.74 14.33
CA TRP A 344 7.13 26.62 15.42
C TRP A 344 8.02 25.88 16.45
N TYR A 345 7.71 24.63 16.78
CA TYR A 345 8.54 23.75 17.62
C TYR A 345 9.81 23.24 16.93
N SER A 346 9.94 23.42 15.62
CA SER A 346 11.06 22.87 14.85
C SER A 346 12.36 23.62 15.06
N LYS A 347 12.42 24.85 15.57
CA LYS A 347 13.73 25.53 15.77
C LYS A 347 14.54 24.88 16.88
N ALA A 348 13.94 24.65 18.05
CA ALA A 348 14.58 23.96 19.17
C ALA A 348 14.88 22.49 18.82
N LEU A 349 13.90 21.79 18.23
CA LEU A 349 14.06 20.41 17.79
C LEU A 349 15.02 20.25 16.60
N LYS A 350 15.19 21.24 15.71
CA LYS A 350 16.18 21.20 14.62
C LYS A 350 17.60 21.29 15.19
N LYS A 351 17.84 22.11 16.21
CA LYS A 351 19.17 22.18 16.85
C LYS A 351 19.49 20.87 17.56
N LEU A 352 18.53 20.31 18.31
CA LEU A 352 18.66 18.99 18.93
C LEU A 352 18.81 17.88 17.90
N ARG A 353 18.04 17.90 16.81
CA ARG A 353 18.09 16.92 15.73
C ARG A 353 19.38 17.03 14.92
N ALA A 354 19.89 18.23 14.66
CA ALA A 354 21.17 18.42 13.99
C ALA A 354 22.34 17.95 14.87
N CYS A 355 22.26 18.15 16.19
CA CYS A 355 23.20 17.56 17.14
C CYS A 355 23.11 16.03 17.11
N TRP A 356 21.89 15.49 17.20
CA TRP A 356 21.63 14.06 17.09
C TRP A 356 22.17 13.49 15.78
N ASP A 357 21.79 14.02 14.62
CA ASP A 357 22.21 13.56 13.29
C ASP A 357 23.74 13.62 13.10
N ARG A 358 24.44 14.52 13.80
CA ARG A 358 25.91 14.60 13.77
C ARG A 358 26.58 13.50 14.60
N TYR A 359 25.99 13.16 15.74
CA TYR A 359 26.49 12.14 16.67
C TYR A 359 25.77 10.80 16.58
N ASP A 360 24.84 10.63 15.63
CA ASP A 360 23.99 9.45 15.54
C ASP A 360 24.82 8.19 15.24
N PRO A 361 24.95 7.26 16.22
CA PRO A 361 25.76 6.06 16.06
C PRO A 361 25.13 5.07 15.07
N PHE A 362 23.87 5.23 14.69
CA PHE A 362 23.14 4.31 13.82
C PHE A 362 23.25 4.68 12.33
N THR A 363 23.77 5.87 12.00
CA THR A 363 23.99 6.26 10.59
C THR A 363 25.33 5.75 10.05
N ILE A 364 25.38 5.48 8.73
CA ILE A 364 26.60 5.18 7.99
C ILE A 364 27.18 6.51 7.48
N ARG A 365 28.35 6.93 7.99
CA ARG A 365 28.95 8.24 7.65
C ARG A 365 29.52 8.30 6.23
N ASN A 366 30.14 7.21 5.75
CA ASN A 366 30.68 7.10 4.40
C ASN A 366 29.85 6.10 3.57
N SER A 367 28.57 6.40 3.34
CA SER A 367 27.74 5.54 2.50
C SER A 367 28.12 5.71 1.02
N TYR A 368 28.16 4.60 0.28
CA TYR A 368 28.27 4.55 -1.17
C TYR A 368 27.02 5.03 -1.89
N PHE A 369 25.89 5.18 -1.18
CA PHE A 369 24.63 5.68 -1.71
C PHE A 369 24.39 7.12 -1.27
N ASP A 370 24.18 7.99 -2.25
CA ASP A 370 23.82 9.37 -1.99
C ASP A 370 22.44 9.45 -1.32
N LYS A 371 22.29 10.38 -0.36
CA LYS A 371 20.98 10.66 0.25
C LYS A 371 20.02 11.11 -0.85
N THR A 372 18.96 10.32 -1.08
CA THR A 372 17.99 10.63 -2.13
C THR A 372 17.24 11.91 -1.81
N LYS A 373 17.27 12.86 -2.75
CA LYS A 373 16.46 14.07 -2.67
C LYS A 373 14.99 13.72 -2.93
N PHE A 374 14.09 14.48 -2.31
CA PHE A 374 12.66 14.32 -2.52
C PHE A 374 12.25 15.08 -3.79
N TYR A 375 11.61 14.39 -4.73
CA TYR A 375 11.10 14.98 -5.98
C TYR A 375 9.57 14.88 -6.03
N PHE A 376 8.92 15.91 -6.57
CA PHE A 376 7.55 15.77 -7.07
C PHE A 376 7.57 14.86 -8.29
N ALA A 377 6.47 14.14 -8.53
CA ALA A 377 6.30 13.35 -9.73
C ALA A 377 5.09 13.79 -10.52
N ASP A 378 5.12 13.55 -11.81
CA ASP A 378 3.95 13.69 -12.67
C ASP A 378 3.81 12.43 -13.55
N VAL A 379 2.65 12.26 -14.18
CA VAL A 379 2.43 11.19 -15.15
C VAL A 379 3.42 11.37 -16.29
N PHE A 380 4.15 10.30 -16.60
CA PHE A 380 5.12 10.28 -17.68
C PHE A 380 4.43 10.50 -19.02
N ASP A 381 5.03 11.38 -19.83
CA ASP A 381 4.58 11.74 -21.16
C ASP A 381 5.82 11.94 -22.02
N LYS A 382 5.89 11.20 -23.13
CA LYS A 382 7.06 11.23 -24.02
C LYS A 382 7.31 12.62 -24.60
N SER A 383 6.26 13.43 -24.79
CA SER A 383 6.38 14.80 -25.32
C SER A 383 7.05 15.77 -24.32
N ARG A 384 7.01 15.46 -23.02
CA ARG A 384 7.56 16.27 -21.92
C ARG A 384 8.86 15.71 -21.36
N LEU A 385 9.61 14.92 -22.14
CA LEU A 385 10.81 14.21 -21.69
C LEU A 385 11.82 15.09 -20.94
N CYS A 386 12.05 16.34 -21.40
CA CYS A 386 12.99 17.27 -20.80
C CYS A 386 12.57 17.82 -19.42
N GLU A 387 11.29 17.72 -19.04
CA GLU A 387 10.77 18.17 -17.75
C GLU A 387 11.00 17.14 -16.64
N PHE A 388 11.29 15.89 -17.00
CA PHE A 388 11.56 14.81 -16.06
C PHE A 388 13.03 14.78 -15.63
N TYR A 389 13.25 14.42 -14.37
CA TYR A 389 14.59 14.24 -13.82
C TYR A 389 15.36 13.18 -14.60
N ASN A 390 16.59 13.49 -15.02
CA ASN A 390 17.40 12.68 -15.94
C ASN A 390 16.78 12.43 -17.33
N GLY A 391 15.79 13.21 -17.76
CA GLY A 391 15.17 13.08 -19.09
C GLY A 391 16.16 13.07 -20.25
N ASN A 392 17.19 13.93 -20.18
CA ASN A 392 18.22 14.03 -21.22
C ASN A 392 19.16 12.80 -21.26
N HIS A 393 19.21 12.01 -20.19
CA HIS A 393 20.08 10.83 -20.09
C HIS A 393 19.28 9.53 -20.27
N LYS A 394 19.25 9.02 -21.51
CA LYS A 394 18.54 7.77 -21.89
C LYS A 394 18.82 6.57 -20.96
N ASN A 395 20.05 6.47 -20.45
CA ASN A 395 20.47 5.35 -19.60
C ASN A 395 20.12 5.49 -18.11
N LYS A 396 19.77 6.70 -17.65
CA LYS A 396 19.54 7.01 -16.22
C LYS A 396 18.09 7.34 -15.89
N LEU A 397 17.24 7.63 -16.89
CA LEU A 397 15.82 7.94 -16.67
C LEU A 397 15.08 6.79 -15.97
N PHE A 398 15.20 5.57 -16.50
CA PHE A 398 14.60 4.38 -15.92
C PHE A 398 15.64 3.59 -15.12
N SER A 399 15.38 3.37 -13.83
CA SER A 399 16.19 2.45 -13.03
C SER A 399 16.04 1.01 -13.55
N GLN A 400 17.00 0.13 -13.22
CA GLN A 400 16.93 -1.28 -13.65
C GLN A 400 15.64 -1.96 -13.17
N ALA A 401 15.18 -1.64 -11.96
CA ALA A 401 13.92 -2.14 -11.43
C ALA A 401 12.72 -1.71 -12.30
N TYR A 402 12.64 -0.42 -12.69
CA TYR A 402 11.58 0.06 -13.58
C TYR A 402 11.68 -0.54 -14.99
N ARG A 403 12.89 -0.70 -15.54
CA ARG A 403 13.10 -1.37 -16.84
C ARG A 403 12.55 -2.79 -16.82
N SER A 404 12.98 -3.60 -15.84
CA SER A 404 12.50 -4.98 -15.70
C SER A 404 10.98 -5.06 -15.46
N LEU A 405 10.39 -4.12 -14.71
CA LEU A 405 8.93 -4.02 -14.52
C LEU A 405 8.21 -3.74 -15.85
N ILE A 406 8.62 -2.70 -16.59
CA ILE A 406 7.99 -2.32 -17.86
C ILE A 406 8.11 -3.47 -18.88
N THR A 407 9.30 -4.07 -19.02
CA THR A 407 9.50 -5.21 -19.90
C THR A 407 8.62 -6.38 -19.51
N TYR A 408 8.50 -6.68 -18.21
CA TYR A 408 7.66 -7.76 -17.72
C TYR A 408 6.18 -7.51 -18.01
N HIS A 409 5.70 -6.27 -17.80
CA HIS A 409 4.35 -5.87 -18.15
C HIS A 409 4.06 -6.04 -19.64
N ILE A 410 5.00 -5.68 -20.53
CA ILE A 410 4.83 -5.91 -21.97
C ILE A 410 4.70 -7.42 -22.26
N LEU A 411 5.54 -8.26 -21.64
CA LEU A 411 5.47 -9.71 -21.82
C LEU A 411 4.16 -10.32 -21.29
N GLN A 412 3.60 -9.77 -20.21
CA GLN A 412 2.31 -10.20 -19.66
C GLN A 412 1.11 -9.76 -20.51
N THR A 413 1.16 -8.58 -21.12
CA THR A 413 0.06 -8.03 -21.91
C THR A 413 0.08 -8.46 -23.38
N THR A 414 1.20 -8.97 -23.88
CA THR A 414 1.29 -9.46 -25.27
C THR A 414 0.46 -10.70 -25.51
N SER A 415 -0.51 -10.58 -26.42
CA SER A 415 -1.26 -11.69 -27.03
C SER A 415 -0.64 -12.07 -28.37
N TRP A 416 -0.64 -13.37 -28.72
CA TRP A 416 -0.09 -13.87 -30.00
C TRP A 416 -1.07 -14.71 -30.82
N CYS A 417 -2.35 -14.73 -30.41
CA CYS A 417 -3.43 -15.44 -31.09
C CYS A 417 -4.63 -14.50 -31.31
N SER A 418 -5.42 -14.76 -32.36
CA SER A 418 -6.63 -14.01 -32.72
C SER A 418 -7.73 -14.11 -31.66
N ASP A 419 -7.76 -15.20 -30.89
CA ASP A 419 -8.59 -15.34 -29.70
C ASP A 419 -7.99 -14.55 -28.53
N PHE A 420 -8.23 -13.24 -28.55
CA PHE A 420 -7.70 -12.23 -27.61
C PHE A 420 -7.99 -12.50 -26.11
N ARG A 421 -8.70 -13.58 -25.76
CA ARG A 421 -9.34 -13.77 -24.44
C ARG A 421 -8.89 -15.00 -23.66
N ILE A 422 -8.21 -15.98 -24.28
CA ILE A 422 -7.84 -17.25 -23.61
C ILE A 422 -6.30 -17.46 -23.60
N LYS A 423 -5.58 -17.09 -24.66
CA LYS A 423 -4.13 -17.29 -24.79
C LYS A 423 -3.34 -15.97 -24.68
N CYS A 424 -3.42 -15.32 -23.53
CA CYS A 424 -2.79 -14.02 -23.32
C CYS A 424 -1.67 -14.07 -22.26
N GLY A 425 -0.53 -13.50 -22.61
CA GLY A 425 0.56 -13.23 -21.69
C GLY A 425 1.56 -14.35 -21.43
N LEU A 426 2.72 -13.93 -20.93
CA LEU A 426 3.79 -14.82 -20.48
C LEU A 426 3.33 -15.78 -19.37
N SER A 427 2.39 -15.37 -18.51
CA SER A 427 1.82 -16.19 -17.43
C SER A 427 1.15 -17.46 -17.97
N TYR A 428 0.43 -17.38 -19.09
CA TYR A 428 -0.17 -18.55 -19.76
C TYR A 428 0.90 -19.49 -20.33
N LEU A 429 1.96 -18.95 -20.94
CA LEU A 429 3.07 -19.76 -21.48
C LEU A 429 3.87 -20.45 -20.37
N MET A 430 4.00 -19.81 -19.22
CA MET A 430 4.61 -20.42 -18.03
C MET A 430 3.73 -21.51 -17.43
N HIS A 431 2.40 -21.30 -17.39
CA HIS A 431 1.43 -22.31 -16.92
C HIS A 431 1.54 -23.60 -17.76
N ASN A 432 1.61 -23.47 -19.09
CA ASN A 432 1.74 -24.60 -20.03
C ASN A 432 3.17 -25.18 -20.14
N ASN A 433 4.10 -24.79 -19.26
CA ASN A 433 5.52 -25.20 -19.29
C ASN A 433 6.19 -24.98 -20.67
N VAL A 434 5.77 -23.94 -21.40
CA VAL A 434 6.44 -23.49 -22.62
C VAL A 434 7.70 -22.72 -22.23
N PHE A 435 7.62 -21.88 -21.21
CA PHE A 435 8.79 -21.32 -20.52
C PHE A 435 8.88 -21.92 -19.12
N THR A 436 10.10 -22.22 -18.66
CA THR A 436 10.31 -22.71 -17.30
C THR A 436 10.30 -21.57 -16.32
N ASP A 437 10.96 -20.45 -16.66
CA ASP A 437 11.03 -19.28 -15.79
C ASP A 437 11.33 -17.97 -16.54
N CYS A 438 11.02 -16.85 -15.88
CA CYS A 438 11.36 -15.50 -16.32
C CYS A 438 11.83 -14.67 -15.12
N TYR A 439 13.05 -14.15 -15.19
CA TYR A 439 13.63 -13.37 -14.09
C TYR A 439 14.58 -12.27 -14.59
N PRO A 440 14.70 -11.16 -13.85
CA PRO A 440 15.73 -10.16 -14.07
C PRO A 440 17.10 -10.65 -13.54
N VAL A 441 18.17 -10.19 -14.16
CA VAL A 441 19.53 -10.52 -13.75
C VAL A 441 20.01 -9.63 -12.60
N HIS A 442 20.89 -10.18 -11.77
CA HIS A 442 21.64 -9.43 -10.77
C HIS A 442 22.76 -8.60 -11.42
N ASP A 443 22.97 -7.40 -10.89
CA ASP A 443 24.12 -6.57 -11.26
C ASP A 443 25.41 -7.19 -10.68
N GLY A 444 26.26 -7.79 -11.52
CA GLY A 444 27.62 -8.21 -11.18
C GLY A 444 27.78 -9.32 -10.11
N VAL A 445 29.04 -9.69 -9.84
CA VAL A 445 29.43 -10.71 -8.86
C VAL A 445 29.97 -10.04 -7.58
N ILE A 446 29.77 -10.66 -6.43
CA ILE A 446 30.35 -10.20 -5.16
C ILE A 446 31.82 -10.60 -5.13
N LEU A 447 32.72 -9.63 -5.35
CA LEU A 447 34.16 -9.85 -5.26
C LEU A 447 34.57 -9.89 -3.78
N LYS A 448 35.25 -10.96 -3.36
CA LYS A 448 35.81 -11.07 -2.00
C LYS A 448 37.31 -10.77 -2.06
N GLY A 449 37.77 -9.76 -1.32
CA GLY A 449 39.18 -9.54 -1.03
C GLY A 449 39.94 -8.59 -1.97
N SER A 450 39.55 -7.32 -2.04
CA SER A 450 40.45 -6.27 -2.53
C SER A 450 40.14 -4.94 -1.85
N ASN A 451 41.17 -4.11 -1.60
CA ASN A 451 41.05 -2.72 -1.15
C ASN A 451 40.41 -1.79 -2.22
N LEU A 452 39.71 -2.37 -3.20
CA LEU A 452 39.10 -1.68 -4.33
C LEU A 452 37.66 -1.27 -3.98
N LYS A 453 37.28 -0.05 -4.34
CA LYS A 453 35.91 0.45 -4.15
C LYS A 453 34.90 -0.48 -4.86
N PRO A 454 33.75 -0.80 -4.23
CA PRO A 454 32.78 -1.72 -4.81
C PRO A 454 32.22 -1.17 -6.13
N VAL A 455 32.41 -1.94 -7.21
CA VAL A 455 32.02 -1.55 -8.57
C VAL A 455 30.53 -1.83 -8.84
N SER A 456 29.97 -2.90 -8.26
CA SER A 456 28.58 -3.30 -8.49
C SER A 456 27.61 -2.84 -7.38
N THR A 457 26.39 -2.44 -7.77
CA THR A 457 25.27 -2.15 -6.86
C THR A 457 24.97 -3.31 -5.91
N LYS A 458 25.05 -4.57 -6.38
CA LYS A 458 24.84 -5.77 -5.55
C LYS A 458 25.87 -5.86 -4.43
N GLN A 459 27.13 -5.53 -4.73
CA GLN A 459 28.20 -5.55 -3.74
C GLN A 459 28.05 -4.41 -2.72
N LYS A 460 27.71 -3.20 -3.18
CA LYS A 460 27.40 -2.05 -2.30
C LYS A 460 26.28 -2.38 -1.30
N LEU A 461 25.18 -2.99 -1.77
CA LEU A 461 24.09 -3.44 -0.92
C LEU A 461 24.53 -4.55 0.06
N TYR A 462 25.38 -5.47 -0.36
CA TYR A 462 25.89 -6.52 0.53
C TYR A 462 26.74 -5.94 1.66
N GLU A 463 27.62 -4.98 1.38
CA GLU A 463 28.53 -4.40 2.37
C GLU A 463 27.83 -3.48 3.39
N GLU A 464 26.87 -2.66 2.94
CA GLU A 464 26.16 -1.70 3.81
C GLU A 464 24.91 -2.25 4.48
N TRP A 465 24.26 -3.26 3.90
CA TRP A 465 22.97 -3.75 4.37
C TRP A 465 22.99 -5.23 4.73
N GLY A 466 23.44 -6.10 3.82
CA GLY A 466 23.45 -7.56 4.02
C GLY A 466 24.56 -8.10 4.95
N SER A 467 25.47 -7.25 5.41
CA SER A 467 26.60 -7.64 6.27
C SER A 467 26.24 -7.54 7.76
N PHE A 468 26.53 -8.59 8.53
CA PHE A 468 26.38 -8.58 9.98
C PHE A 468 27.24 -7.52 10.68
N LYS A 469 28.30 -7.01 10.03
CA LYS A 469 29.10 -5.89 10.57
C LYS A 469 28.27 -4.61 10.78
N GLN A 470 27.17 -4.47 10.03
CA GLN A 470 26.32 -3.29 10.05
C GLN A 470 25.04 -3.50 10.87
N ILE A 471 24.97 -4.50 11.77
CA ILE A 471 23.72 -4.90 12.44
C ILE A 471 22.97 -3.73 13.09
N PHE A 472 23.68 -2.83 13.79
CA PHE A 472 23.09 -1.67 14.44
C PHE A 472 22.83 -0.46 13.52
N LYS A 473 23.22 -0.51 12.25
CA LYS A 473 23.06 0.65 11.34
C LYS A 473 21.69 0.71 10.68
N TYR A 474 21.23 1.91 10.33
CA TYR A 474 20.02 2.09 9.54
C TYR A 474 20.13 1.45 8.16
N GLN A 475 18.99 1.01 7.66
CA GLN A 475 18.88 0.35 6.36
C GLN A 475 18.83 1.39 5.22
N PRO A 476 19.51 1.17 4.08
CA PRO A 476 19.47 2.06 2.92
C PRO A 476 18.22 1.80 2.07
N ILE A 477 17.04 2.21 2.57
CA ILE A 477 15.72 1.82 2.03
C ILE A 477 15.51 2.27 0.59
N ASP A 478 15.96 3.47 0.23
CA ASP A 478 15.79 3.97 -1.14
C ASP A 478 16.65 3.17 -2.14
N ALA A 479 17.85 2.73 -1.74
CA ALA A 479 18.69 1.87 -2.58
C ALA A 479 18.09 0.47 -2.73
N ILE A 480 17.48 -0.07 -1.67
CA ILE A 480 16.73 -1.33 -1.71
C ILE A 480 15.55 -1.19 -2.69
N LYS A 481 14.81 -0.07 -2.64
CA LYS A 481 13.70 0.23 -3.56
C LYS A 481 14.17 0.31 -5.01
N ASP A 482 15.29 0.98 -5.29
CA ASP A 482 15.82 1.11 -6.65
C ASP A 482 16.34 -0.22 -7.23
N TYR A 483 16.72 -1.18 -6.38
CA TYR A 483 17.23 -2.48 -6.79
C TYR A 483 16.16 -3.58 -6.84
N PHE A 484 15.37 -3.75 -5.78
CA PHE A 484 14.39 -4.82 -5.62
C PHE A 484 12.93 -4.39 -5.87
N GLY A 485 12.66 -3.10 -5.93
CA GLY A 485 11.31 -2.55 -6.11
C GLY A 485 10.63 -2.15 -4.80
N VAL A 486 9.42 -1.61 -4.93
CA VAL A 486 8.69 -0.94 -3.83
C VAL A 486 8.13 -1.96 -2.82
N LYS A 487 7.60 -3.11 -3.28
CA LYS A 487 7.02 -4.15 -2.40
C LYS A 487 8.03 -4.65 -1.34
N ILE A 488 9.26 -4.94 -1.75
CA ILE A 488 10.33 -5.40 -0.85
C ILE A 488 10.85 -4.27 0.04
N ALA A 489 10.96 -3.05 -0.50
CA ALA A 489 11.36 -1.89 0.30
C ALA A 489 10.36 -1.59 1.43
N PHE A 490 9.05 -1.78 1.21
CA PHE A 490 8.05 -1.65 2.27
C PHE A 490 8.20 -2.69 3.38
N TYR A 491 8.52 -3.94 3.05
CA TYR A 491 8.78 -4.99 4.05
C TYR A 491 9.92 -4.60 4.98
N PHE A 492 11.08 -4.23 4.42
CA PHE A 492 12.25 -3.87 5.23
C PHE A 492 12.08 -2.55 5.99
N ASP A 493 11.37 -1.58 5.41
CA ASP A 493 11.00 -0.36 6.12
C ASP A 493 10.08 -0.64 7.30
N TRP A 494 9.08 -1.51 7.11
CA TRP A 494 8.16 -1.94 8.16
C TRP A 494 8.89 -2.67 9.28
N LEU A 495 9.70 -3.67 8.94
CA LEU A 495 10.47 -4.44 9.92
C LEU A 495 11.46 -3.55 10.69
N GLY A 496 12.16 -2.65 10.00
CA GLY A 496 13.05 -1.68 10.63
C GLY A 496 12.31 -0.70 11.54
N PHE A 497 11.15 -0.22 11.10
CA PHE A 497 10.30 0.68 11.89
C PHE A 497 9.75 -0.01 13.14
N TYR A 498 9.28 -1.25 13.03
CA TYR A 498 8.84 -2.07 14.15
C TYR A 498 9.97 -2.30 15.16
N THR A 499 11.17 -2.65 14.69
CA THR A 499 12.36 -2.86 15.53
C THR A 499 12.72 -1.59 16.32
N LEU A 500 12.65 -0.42 15.69
CA LEU A 500 12.90 0.86 16.36
C LEU A 500 11.82 1.19 17.40
N PHE A 501 10.56 0.90 17.11
CA PHE A 501 9.45 1.13 18.04
C PHE A 501 9.47 0.18 19.26
N LEU A 502 10.10 -0.99 19.15
CA LEU A 502 10.25 -1.93 20.27
C LEU A 502 11.23 -1.43 21.35
N ILE A 503 12.26 -0.63 20.98
CA ILE A 503 13.30 -0.12 21.92
C ILE A 503 12.72 0.43 23.24
N PRO A 504 11.79 1.41 23.24
CA PRO A 504 11.25 1.96 24.48
C PRO A 504 10.48 0.92 25.32
N VAL A 505 9.79 -0.02 24.67
CA VAL A 505 9.06 -1.09 25.37
C VAL A 505 10.02 -2.09 25.99
N SER A 506 11.07 -2.49 25.26
CA SER A 506 12.11 -3.39 25.77
C SER A 506 12.79 -2.79 27.01
N PHE A 507 13.05 -1.48 26.99
CA PHE A 507 13.60 -0.77 28.15
C PHE A 507 12.65 -0.80 29.35
N LEU A 508 11.37 -0.48 29.15
CA LEU A 508 10.37 -0.53 30.22
C LEU A 508 10.13 -1.95 30.76
N GLY A 509 10.20 -2.97 29.88
CA GLY A 509 10.13 -4.38 30.27
C GLY A 509 11.29 -4.78 31.18
N ILE A 510 12.52 -4.36 30.86
CA ILE A 510 13.69 -4.57 31.72
C ILE A 510 13.50 -3.87 33.07
N LEU A 511 13.06 -2.61 33.08
CA LEU A 511 12.79 -1.87 34.32
C LEU A 511 11.73 -2.55 35.20
N CYS A 512 10.67 -3.09 34.58
CA CYS A 512 9.63 -3.84 35.27
C CYS A 512 10.22 -5.10 35.95
N CYS A 513 11.04 -5.88 35.24
CA CYS A 513 11.70 -7.05 35.81
C CYS A 513 12.75 -6.69 36.89
N LEU A 514 13.50 -5.60 36.71
CA LEU A 514 14.45 -5.10 37.71
C LEU A 514 13.72 -4.69 38.99
N TYR A 515 12.59 -3.98 38.87
CA TYR A 515 11.73 -3.66 40.00
C TYR A 515 11.19 -4.92 40.69
N GLY A 516 10.71 -5.89 39.92
CA GLY A 516 10.27 -7.20 40.45
C GLY A 516 11.37 -7.94 41.20
N GLY A 517 12.61 -7.90 40.70
CA GLY A 517 13.78 -8.49 41.34
C GLY A 517 14.19 -7.78 42.63
N LEU A 518 14.25 -6.44 42.62
CA LEU A 518 14.60 -5.65 43.81
C LEU A 518 13.54 -5.75 44.91
N SER A 519 12.26 -5.85 44.54
CA SER A 519 11.15 -5.98 45.49
C SER A 519 11.03 -7.37 46.14
N LEU A 520 11.75 -8.40 45.65
CA LEU A 520 11.76 -9.74 46.23
C LEU A 520 12.13 -9.77 47.71
N MET A 521 13.01 -8.87 48.17
CA MET A 521 13.46 -8.83 49.57
C MET A 521 12.38 -8.32 50.53
N TRP A 522 11.44 -7.53 50.03
CA TRP A 522 10.44 -6.83 50.82
C TRP A 522 9.02 -7.40 50.64
N PHE A 523 8.81 -8.23 49.62
CA PHE A 523 7.49 -8.78 49.32
C PHE A 523 7.08 -9.88 50.30
N GLU A 524 6.06 -9.60 51.12
CA GLU A 524 5.64 -10.43 52.25
C GLU A 524 5.23 -11.86 51.85
N PRO A 525 4.38 -12.11 50.83
CA PRO A 525 3.98 -13.48 50.48
C PRO A 525 5.15 -14.39 50.08
N THR A 526 6.14 -13.88 49.34
CA THR A 526 7.33 -14.69 48.97
C THR A 526 8.23 -14.92 50.18
N LYS A 527 8.34 -13.95 51.10
CA LYS A 527 9.05 -14.11 52.37
C LYS A 527 8.39 -15.18 53.26
N GLU A 528 7.06 -15.23 53.29
CA GLU A 528 6.32 -16.26 54.03
C GLU A 528 6.50 -17.67 53.44
N ILE A 529 6.42 -17.82 52.11
CA ILE A 529 6.63 -19.11 51.42
C ILE A 529 8.04 -19.65 51.68
N CYS A 530 9.05 -18.78 51.60
CA CYS A 530 10.46 -19.16 51.70
C CYS A 530 11.01 -19.14 53.13
N SER A 531 10.19 -18.83 54.15
CA SER A 531 10.66 -18.75 55.53
C SER A 531 10.96 -20.15 56.09
N GLN A 532 12.12 -20.30 56.73
CA GLN A 532 12.46 -21.52 57.46
C GLN A 532 11.57 -21.73 58.69
N SER A 533 11.19 -20.65 59.38
CA SER A 533 10.36 -20.74 60.61
C SER A 533 8.93 -21.20 60.34
N LYS A 534 8.38 -20.92 59.16
CA LYS A 534 7.02 -21.32 58.74
C LYS A 534 7.01 -22.54 57.81
N LYS A 535 8.13 -23.27 57.70
CA LYS A 535 8.31 -24.38 56.73
C LYS A 535 7.22 -25.45 56.83
N PHE A 536 6.85 -25.85 58.04
CA PHE A 536 5.87 -26.92 58.29
C PHE A 536 4.42 -26.43 58.39
N GLN A 537 4.17 -25.11 58.30
CA GLN A 537 2.83 -24.53 58.50
C GLN A 537 1.89 -24.79 57.31
N PHE A 538 2.43 -24.87 56.09
CA PHE A 538 1.66 -24.95 54.86
C PHE A 538 1.83 -26.32 54.19
N TYR A 539 1.07 -27.30 54.65
CA TYR A 539 0.99 -28.66 54.09
C TYR A 539 -0.04 -28.71 52.95
N MET A 540 0.39 -28.98 51.72
CA MET A 540 -0.43 -28.90 50.51
C MET A 540 -0.99 -30.26 50.09
N CYS A 541 -2.19 -30.26 49.52
CA CYS A 541 -2.79 -31.45 48.89
C CYS A 541 -2.07 -31.81 47.57
N PRO A 542 -2.01 -33.09 47.19
CA PRO A 542 -1.37 -33.53 45.95
C PRO A 542 -2.09 -33.00 44.70
N LEU A 543 -1.33 -32.69 43.66
CA LEU A 543 -1.84 -32.14 42.40
C LEU A 543 -2.33 -33.21 41.42
N CYS A 544 -1.96 -34.48 41.61
CA CYS A 544 -2.41 -35.61 40.80
C CYS A 544 -2.94 -36.75 41.67
N ASP A 545 -3.55 -37.75 41.02
CA ASP A 545 -4.15 -38.91 41.68
C ASP A 545 -3.13 -40.04 41.85
N ARG A 546 -3.25 -40.80 42.95
CA ARG A 546 -2.45 -41.99 43.34
C ARG A 546 -0.94 -41.78 43.52
N ASP A 547 -0.20 -41.44 42.46
CA ASP A 547 1.27 -41.46 42.41
C ASP A 547 1.93 -40.15 42.85
N CYS A 548 1.14 -39.13 43.25
CA CYS A 548 1.64 -37.88 43.78
C CYS A 548 1.70 -37.87 45.31
N ASN A 549 2.84 -37.43 45.84
CA ASN A 549 3.02 -37.21 47.27
C ASN A 549 2.46 -35.85 47.72
N PHE A 550 2.10 -35.75 48.99
CA PHE A 550 1.87 -34.47 49.64
C PHE A 550 3.18 -33.66 49.68
N PHE A 551 3.08 -32.34 49.58
CA PHE A 551 4.26 -31.47 49.54
C PHE A 551 4.10 -30.25 50.45
N TYR A 552 5.22 -29.71 50.93
CA TYR A 552 5.23 -28.44 51.66
C TYR A 552 5.36 -27.26 50.68
N LEU A 553 4.65 -26.16 50.95
CA LEU A 553 4.68 -25.00 50.08
C LEU A 553 6.10 -24.40 49.91
N ASN A 554 6.95 -24.52 50.93
CA ASN A 554 8.35 -24.04 50.89
C ASN A 554 9.19 -24.70 49.79
N GLU A 555 8.90 -25.95 49.40
CA GLU A 555 9.61 -26.63 48.30
C GLU A 555 9.44 -25.89 46.96
N THR A 556 8.39 -25.08 46.82
CA THR A 556 8.13 -24.24 45.64
C THR A 556 8.71 -22.83 45.75
N CYS A 557 9.59 -22.55 46.71
CA CYS A 557 10.17 -21.21 46.94
C CYS A 557 10.87 -20.63 45.70
N LEU A 558 11.67 -21.42 44.97
CA LEU A 558 12.33 -20.95 43.74
C LEU A 558 11.29 -20.51 42.70
N TYR A 559 10.24 -21.31 42.53
CA TYR A 559 9.13 -21.03 41.61
C TYR A 559 8.40 -19.73 42.01
N ALA A 560 8.12 -19.55 43.30
CA ALA A 560 7.47 -18.35 43.84
C ALA A 560 8.32 -17.07 43.64
N ARG A 561 9.65 -17.16 43.83
CA ARG A 561 10.57 -16.04 43.57
C ARG A 561 10.57 -15.65 42.09
N MET A 562 10.68 -16.62 41.19
CA MET A 562 10.67 -16.38 39.75
C MET A 562 9.33 -15.83 39.27
N ALA A 563 8.21 -16.35 39.79
CA ALA A 563 6.88 -15.86 39.47
C ALA A 563 6.71 -14.38 39.86
N HIS A 564 7.18 -13.97 41.04
CA HIS A 564 7.08 -12.58 41.50
C HIS A 564 7.89 -11.58 40.64
N VAL A 565 9.04 -12.01 40.07
CA VAL A 565 9.81 -11.14 39.17
C VAL A 565 8.97 -10.68 37.97
N PHE A 566 8.12 -11.56 37.45
CA PHE A 566 7.24 -11.28 36.31
C PHE A 566 5.84 -10.76 36.72
N ASP A 567 5.25 -11.32 37.77
CA ASP A 567 3.96 -10.90 38.35
C ASP A 567 4.18 -9.94 39.53
N ASN A 568 4.57 -8.71 39.21
CA ASN A 568 4.77 -7.64 40.19
C ASN A 568 3.70 -6.54 40.04
N SER A 569 3.69 -5.57 40.95
CA SER A 569 2.71 -4.47 40.93
C SER A 569 2.87 -3.49 39.76
N ALA A 570 4.00 -3.48 39.06
CA ALA A 570 4.24 -2.65 37.88
C ALA A 570 3.74 -3.31 36.57
N THR A 571 3.54 -4.63 36.56
CA THR A 571 3.10 -5.39 35.37
C THR A 571 1.77 -4.88 34.78
N PRO A 572 0.71 -4.58 35.55
CA PRO A 572 -0.51 -3.98 35.00
C PRO A 572 -0.27 -2.61 34.33
N MET A 573 0.63 -1.79 34.88
CA MET A 573 0.99 -0.49 34.28
C MET A 573 1.72 -0.68 32.95
N LEU A 574 2.61 -1.68 32.86
CA LEU A 574 3.26 -2.05 31.61
C LEU A 574 2.25 -2.51 30.55
N SER A 575 1.21 -3.27 30.94
CA SER A 575 0.15 -3.70 30.02
C SER A 575 -0.70 -2.55 29.48
N VAL A 576 -1.01 -1.55 30.33
CA VAL A 576 -1.65 -0.30 29.89
C VAL A 576 -0.76 0.42 28.88
N PHE A 577 0.52 0.59 29.20
CA PHE A 577 1.48 1.23 28.31
C PHE A 577 1.58 0.49 26.96
N MET A 578 1.68 -0.84 26.98
CA MET A 578 1.78 -1.67 25.77
C MET A 578 0.54 -1.55 24.89
N SER A 579 -0.65 -1.47 25.51
CA SER A 579 -1.91 -1.33 24.78
C SER A 579 -2.06 0.04 24.11
N LEU A 580 -1.50 1.11 24.70
CA LEU A 580 -1.43 2.42 24.06
C LEU A 580 -0.32 2.45 23.00
N TRP A 581 0.82 1.85 23.30
CA TRP A 581 1.97 1.76 22.40
C TRP A 581 1.61 1.05 21.09
N SER A 582 0.82 -0.03 21.13
CA SER A 582 0.44 -0.80 19.93
C SER A 582 -0.39 0.04 18.96
N VAL A 583 -1.29 0.88 19.49
CA VAL A 583 -2.10 1.81 18.70
C VAL A 583 -1.23 2.95 18.17
N LEU A 584 -0.35 3.52 18.98
CA LEU A 584 0.60 4.53 18.53
C LEU A 584 1.48 3.99 17.40
N TYR A 585 2.02 2.79 17.55
CA TYR A 585 2.83 2.11 16.54
C TYR A 585 2.07 2.01 15.21
N LEU A 586 0.82 1.53 15.22
CA LEU A 586 0.03 1.40 13.99
C LEU A 586 -0.30 2.74 13.33
N GLU A 587 -0.62 3.77 14.12
CA GLU A 587 -0.92 5.11 13.58
C GLU A 587 0.34 5.78 13.01
N TYR A 588 1.48 5.65 13.67
CA TYR A 588 2.75 6.15 13.14
C TYR A 588 3.21 5.36 11.92
N TRP A 589 3.01 4.03 11.89
CA TRP A 589 3.27 3.21 10.71
C TRP A 589 2.42 3.66 9.52
N LYS A 590 1.11 3.84 9.72
CA LYS A 590 0.19 4.34 8.68
C LYS A 590 0.64 5.68 8.12
N ARG A 591 1.07 6.61 8.98
CA ARG A 591 1.65 7.91 8.58
C ARG A 591 2.94 7.77 7.79
N ARG A 592 3.83 6.85 8.20
CA ARG A 592 5.09 6.56 7.50
C ARG A 592 4.83 5.94 6.14
N GLN A 593 3.97 4.94 6.06
CA GLN A 593 3.54 4.28 4.83
C GLN A 593 2.99 5.29 3.82
N HIS A 594 2.13 6.22 4.24
CA HIS A 594 1.64 7.29 3.37
C HIS A 594 2.74 8.21 2.85
N THR A 595 3.72 8.52 3.69
CA THR A 595 4.85 9.38 3.31
C THR A 595 5.76 8.69 2.30
N LEU A 596 6.03 7.39 2.48
CA LEU A 596 6.86 6.60 1.58
C LEU A 596 6.16 6.25 0.27
N SER A 597 4.89 5.84 0.31
CA SER A 597 4.10 5.61 -0.91
C SER A 597 4.04 6.87 -1.78
N TYR A 598 4.02 8.06 -1.16
CA TYR A 598 4.12 9.31 -1.89
C TYR A 598 5.56 9.62 -2.36
N LYS A 599 6.58 9.42 -1.52
CA LYS A 599 8.01 9.59 -1.89
C LYS A 599 8.42 8.72 -3.08
N TRP A 600 7.93 7.48 -3.11
CA TRP A 600 8.23 6.47 -4.13
C TRP A 600 7.22 6.47 -5.27
N HIS A 601 6.30 7.43 -5.29
CA HIS A 601 5.34 7.65 -6.37
C HIS A 601 4.44 6.44 -6.68
N SER A 602 4.18 5.58 -5.68
CA SER A 602 3.41 4.34 -5.86
C SER A 602 1.90 4.49 -5.67
N LYS A 603 1.44 5.66 -5.20
CA LYS A 603 0.06 5.87 -4.74
C LYS A 603 -1.00 5.86 -5.85
N ASN A 604 -0.68 6.40 -7.02
CA ASN A 604 -1.60 6.59 -8.15
C ASN A 604 -1.49 5.50 -9.22
N PHE A 605 -0.75 4.44 -8.94
CA PHE A 605 -0.64 3.31 -9.85
C PHE A 605 -1.95 2.50 -9.83
N TYR A 606 -2.60 2.44 -10.99
CA TYR A 606 -3.76 1.59 -11.27
C TYR A 606 -3.37 0.66 -12.41
N GLU A 607 -2.70 -0.44 -12.08
CA GLU A 607 -2.51 -1.50 -13.06
C GLU A 607 -3.84 -2.23 -13.22
N VAL A 608 -4.29 -2.40 -14.47
CA VAL A 608 -5.34 -3.37 -14.76
C VAL A 608 -4.67 -4.74 -14.66
N GLU A 609 -4.75 -5.37 -13.47
CA GLU A 609 -4.17 -6.69 -13.26
C GLU A 609 -4.70 -7.69 -14.29
N THR A 610 -3.81 -8.47 -14.88
CA THR A 610 -4.17 -9.55 -15.81
C THR A 610 -4.91 -10.66 -15.08
N LEU A 611 -5.92 -11.25 -15.73
CA LEU A 611 -6.61 -12.44 -15.23
C LEU A 611 -5.64 -13.62 -15.07
N ARG A 612 -5.83 -14.43 -14.02
CA ARG A 612 -5.04 -15.65 -13.84
C ARG A 612 -5.40 -16.67 -14.93
N PRO A 613 -4.42 -17.37 -15.55
CA PRO A 613 -4.69 -18.39 -16.57
C PRO A 613 -5.67 -19.47 -16.11
N GLU A 614 -5.49 -19.98 -14.88
CA GLU A 614 -6.35 -20.98 -14.23
C GLU A 614 -7.82 -20.53 -14.11
N TYR A 615 -8.03 -19.23 -13.91
CA TYR A 615 -9.37 -18.64 -13.85
C TYR A 615 -10.02 -18.62 -15.24
N CYS A 616 -9.27 -18.22 -16.26
CA CYS A 616 -9.76 -18.19 -17.64
C CYS A 616 -10.10 -19.60 -18.18
N GLU A 617 -9.35 -20.63 -17.76
CA GLU A 617 -9.62 -22.02 -18.15
C GLU A 617 -10.87 -22.59 -17.46
N ALA A 618 -11.10 -22.27 -16.18
CA ALA A 618 -12.25 -22.79 -15.43
C ALA A 618 -13.56 -22.03 -15.70
N ALA A 619 -13.49 -20.74 -16.02
CA ALA A 619 -14.66 -19.90 -16.18
C ALA A 619 -15.33 -20.10 -17.55
N VAL A 620 -16.31 -21.01 -17.60
CA VAL A 620 -17.08 -21.34 -18.81
C VAL A 620 -18.02 -20.20 -19.23
N GLN A 621 -18.63 -19.51 -18.26
CA GLN A 621 -19.60 -18.45 -18.53
C GLN A 621 -18.89 -17.13 -18.86
N LYS A 622 -19.50 -16.32 -19.75
CA LYS A 622 -19.03 -14.98 -20.11
C LYS A 622 -20.07 -13.96 -19.71
N ARG A 623 -19.64 -12.82 -19.17
CA ARG A 623 -20.49 -11.65 -18.87
C ARG A 623 -19.91 -10.40 -19.50
N VAL A 624 -20.76 -9.44 -19.84
CA VAL A 624 -20.30 -8.11 -20.27
C VAL A 624 -19.94 -7.30 -19.02
N ASN A 625 -18.70 -6.83 -18.94
CA ASN A 625 -18.27 -5.95 -17.87
C ASN A 625 -18.98 -4.58 -18.02
N PRO A 626 -19.69 -4.07 -17.00
CA PRO A 626 -20.44 -2.82 -17.11
C PRO A 626 -19.53 -1.58 -17.31
N VAL A 627 -18.26 -1.66 -16.91
CA VAL A 627 -17.30 -0.57 -17.00
C VAL A 627 -16.57 -0.57 -18.35
N THR A 628 -15.97 -1.70 -18.74
CA THR A 628 -15.20 -1.78 -20.00
C THR A 628 -16.08 -2.07 -21.22
N LYS A 629 -17.29 -2.60 -21.02
CA LYS A 629 -18.19 -3.14 -22.05
C LYS A 629 -17.64 -4.36 -22.79
N ASP A 630 -16.51 -4.90 -22.33
CA ASP A 630 -15.93 -6.10 -22.88
C ASP A 630 -16.56 -7.34 -22.24
N THR A 631 -16.76 -8.38 -23.04
CA THR A 631 -17.16 -9.71 -22.57
C THR A 631 -15.99 -10.43 -21.88
N GLU A 632 -16.08 -10.60 -20.56
CA GLU A 632 -15.08 -11.24 -19.68
C GLU A 632 -15.58 -12.61 -19.16
N PRO A 633 -14.66 -13.56 -18.88
CA PRO A 633 -15.00 -14.82 -18.21
C PRO A 633 -15.47 -14.57 -16.77
N PHE A 634 -16.50 -15.31 -16.34
CA PHE A 634 -17.14 -15.15 -15.03
C PHE A 634 -17.57 -16.49 -14.44
N ILE A 635 -17.32 -16.66 -13.13
CA ILE A 635 -17.82 -17.79 -12.35
C ILE A 635 -19.15 -17.39 -11.69
N SER A 636 -20.16 -18.25 -11.76
CA SER A 636 -21.48 -17.96 -11.20
C SER A 636 -21.43 -17.74 -9.69
N THR A 637 -22.26 -16.84 -9.16
CA THR A 637 -22.27 -16.52 -7.71
C THR A 637 -22.66 -17.72 -6.85
N LYS A 638 -23.54 -18.59 -7.34
CA LYS A 638 -23.95 -19.83 -6.65
C LYS A 638 -22.78 -20.81 -6.51
N GLU A 639 -22.01 -20.99 -7.58
CA GLU A 639 -20.84 -21.87 -7.57
C GLU A 639 -19.75 -21.33 -6.66
N TYR A 640 -19.48 -20.02 -6.73
CA TYR A 640 -18.51 -19.36 -5.84
C TYR A 640 -18.91 -19.52 -4.36
N PHE A 641 -20.20 -19.34 -4.02
CA PHE A 641 -20.68 -19.51 -2.66
C PHE A 641 -20.51 -20.94 -2.13
N LEU A 642 -20.82 -21.96 -2.94
CA LEU A 642 -20.63 -23.37 -2.55
C LEU A 642 -19.14 -23.70 -2.30
N LYS A 643 -18.24 -23.15 -3.12
CA LYS A 643 -16.78 -23.29 -2.93
C LYS A 643 -16.33 -22.66 -1.62
N VAL A 644 -16.73 -21.41 -1.35
CA VAL A 644 -16.41 -20.70 -0.10
C VAL A 644 -16.93 -21.46 1.13
N CYS A 645 -18.15 -22.01 1.08
CA CYS A 645 -18.68 -22.84 2.17
C CYS A 645 -17.85 -24.12 2.40
N GLY A 646 -17.48 -24.83 1.32
CA GLY A 646 -16.61 -25.99 1.41
C GLY A 646 -15.23 -25.66 1.99
N GLU A 647 -14.64 -24.54 1.57
CA GLU A 647 -13.35 -24.05 2.08
C GLU A 647 -13.43 -23.74 3.56
N LEU A 648 -14.45 -22.98 3.98
CA LEU A 648 -14.65 -22.64 5.39
C LEU A 648 -14.80 -23.91 6.24
N SER A 649 -15.50 -24.92 5.74
CA SER A 649 -15.66 -26.21 6.40
C SER A 649 -14.31 -26.91 6.64
N VAL A 650 -13.45 -26.96 5.62
CA VAL A 650 -12.12 -27.56 5.72
C VAL A 650 -11.21 -26.74 6.65
N VAL A 651 -11.24 -25.40 6.56
CA VAL A 651 -10.49 -24.53 7.47
C VAL A 651 -10.90 -24.80 8.92
N LEU A 652 -12.19 -24.84 9.22
CA LEU A 652 -12.71 -25.13 10.56
C LEU A 652 -12.31 -26.52 11.05
N LEU A 653 -12.33 -27.54 10.19
CA LEU A 653 -11.87 -28.89 10.56
C LEU A 653 -10.40 -28.88 11.01
N PHE A 654 -9.52 -28.18 10.29
CA PHE A 654 -8.12 -28.06 10.66
C PHE A 654 -7.89 -27.26 11.94
N MET A 655 -8.73 -26.26 12.20
CA MET A 655 -8.73 -25.52 13.47
C MET A 655 -9.11 -26.43 14.64
N CYS A 656 -10.10 -27.29 14.46
CA CYS A 656 -10.45 -28.32 15.44
C CYS A 656 -9.31 -29.34 15.64
N LEU A 657 -8.62 -29.75 14.56
CA LEU A 657 -7.47 -30.64 14.63
C LEU A 657 -6.32 -30.01 15.43
N VAL A 658 -6.04 -28.72 15.24
CA VAL A 658 -5.06 -27.98 16.04
C VAL A 658 -5.45 -28.03 17.52
N ILE A 659 -6.70 -27.73 17.84
CA ILE A 659 -7.19 -27.79 19.22
C ILE A 659 -7.00 -29.21 19.78
N ALA A 660 -7.39 -30.25 19.03
CA ALA A 660 -7.17 -31.64 19.43
C ALA A 660 -5.69 -31.99 19.65
N ALA A 661 -4.79 -31.50 18.80
CA ALA A 661 -3.34 -31.69 18.97
C ALA A 661 -2.83 -30.99 20.23
N THR A 662 -3.31 -29.78 20.54
CA THR A 662 -2.98 -29.11 21.81
C THR A 662 -3.50 -29.88 23.02
N MET A 663 -4.72 -30.43 22.95
CA MET A 663 -5.24 -31.36 23.96
C MET A 663 -4.36 -32.60 24.11
N GLY A 664 -3.83 -33.15 23.01
CA GLY A 664 -2.88 -34.25 23.05
C GLY A 664 -1.60 -33.93 23.82
N VAL A 665 -1.02 -32.73 23.63
CA VAL A 665 0.16 -32.29 24.41
C VAL A 665 -0.17 -32.13 25.90
N ILE A 666 -1.38 -31.67 26.21
CA ILE A 666 -1.86 -31.55 27.60
C ILE A 666 -1.95 -32.92 28.26
N VAL A 667 -2.52 -33.91 27.58
CA VAL A 667 -2.59 -35.30 28.07
C VAL A 667 -1.18 -35.88 28.27
N TYR A 668 -0.28 -35.66 27.31
CA TYR A 668 1.14 -36.04 27.45
C TYR A 668 1.77 -35.44 28.70
N ARG A 669 1.51 -34.16 28.95
CA ARG A 669 2.06 -33.45 30.11
C ARG A 669 1.59 -34.07 31.43
N GLY A 670 0.29 -34.34 31.56
CA GLY A 670 -0.27 -35.02 32.72
C GLY A 670 0.32 -36.42 32.93
N ALA A 671 0.48 -37.20 31.86
CA ALA A 671 1.06 -38.54 31.93
C ALA A 671 2.53 -38.53 32.38
N VAL A 672 3.36 -37.63 31.82
CA VAL A 672 4.79 -37.53 32.22
C VAL A 672 4.95 -36.98 33.62
N PHE A 673 4.05 -36.08 34.05
CA PHE A 673 4.04 -35.59 35.42
C PHE A 673 3.82 -36.72 36.44
N ILE A 674 2.91 -37.64 36.15
CA ILE A 674 2.67 -38.86 36.95
C ILE A 674 3.92 -39.75 36.95
N LEU A 675 4.48 -40.06 35.77
CA LEU A 675 5.66 -40.93 35.65
C LEU A 675 6.92 -40.41 36.35
N LYS A 676 7.04 -39.09 36.49
CA LYS A 676 8.18 -38.44 37.17
C LYS A 676 7.83 -37.90 38.55
N ALA A 677 6.70 -38.29 39.15
CA ALA A 677 6.20 -37.75 40.40
C ALA A 677 7.19 -37.86 41.58
N HIS A 678 8.12 -38.83 41.55
CA HIS A 678 9.19 -38.98 42.55
C HIS A 678 10.35 -37.96 42.42
N SER A 679 10.42 -37.23 41.31
CA SER A 679 11.44 -36.20 41.08
C SER A 679 10.78 -34.82 41.03
N ASN A 680 11.40 -33.80 41.63
CA ASN A 680 10.96 -32.39 41.56
C ASN A 680 11.16 -31.81 40.14
N SER A 681 10.55 -32.42 39.12
CA SER A 681 10.81 -32.17 37.70
C SER A 681 9.74 -31.31 37.02
N LYS A 682 8.92 -30.55 37.76
CA LYS A 682 7.84 -29.68 37.21
C LYS A 682 8.35 -28.80 36.07
N LEU A 683 9.52 -28.18 36.26
CA LEU A 683 10.16 -27.33 35.26
C LEU A 683 10.57 -28.13 34.00
N LEU A 684 11.14 -29.32 34.17
CA LEU A 684 11.61 -30.15 33.07
C LEU A 684 10.44 -30.68 32.22
N VAL A 685 9.33 -31.05 32.85
CA VAL A 685 8.10 -31.46 32.15
C VAL A 685 7.48 -30.30 31.37
N ALA A 686 7.46 -29.10 31.93
CA ALA A 686 6.99 -27.91 31.23
C ALA A 686 7.87 -27.60 29.99
N CYS A 687 9.19 -27.65 30.14
CA CYS A 687 10.13 -27.45 29.03
C CYS A 687 9.98 -28.52 27.93
N SER A 688 9.88 -29.81 28.28
CA SER A 688 9.72 -30.88 27.29
C SER A 688 8.40 -30.78 26.53
N ALA A 689 7.30 -30.47 27.23
CA ALA A 689 6.00 -30.23 26.60
C ALA A 689 6.01 -29.01 25.67
N SER A 690 6.72 -27.94 26.04
CA SER A 690 6.90 -26.74 25.21
C SER A 690 7.64 -27.08 23.90
N VAL A 691 8.70 -27.88 23.99
CA VAL A 691 9.48 -28.32 22.81
C VAL A 691 8.67 -29.24 21.91
N ILE A 692 7.91 -30.18 22.47
CA ILE A 692 7.01 -31.05 21.69
C ILE A 692 5.93 -30.22 20.98
N SER A 693 5.35 -29.24 21.68
CA SER A 693 4.40 -28.30 21.08
C SER A 693 5.03 -27.59 19.87
N LEU A 694 6.25 -27.09 20.02
CA LEU A 694 6.98 -26.42 18.94
C LEU A 694 7.19 -27.34 17.72
N ILE A 695 7.53 -28.61 17.94
CA ILE A 695 7.71 -29.59 16.85
C ILE A 695 6.37 -29.83 16.13
N ILE A 696 5.29 -30.08 16.87
CA ILE A 696 3.96 -30.33 16.31
C ILE A 696 3.46 -29.11 15.52
N ILE A 697 3.61 -27.91 16.07
CA ILE A 697 3.23 -26.64 15.41
C ILE A 697 3.92 -26.52 14.05
N ASN A 698 5.22 -26.82 13.97
CA ASN A 698 5.97 -26.76 12.72
C ASN A 698 5.52 -27.81 11.69
N ILE A 699 5.22 -29.03 12.13
CA ILE A 699 4.70 -30.10 11.26
C ILE A 699 3.35 -29.70 10.68
N LEU A 700 2.42 -29.26 11.54
CA LEU A 700 1.09 -28.82 11.13
C LEU A 700 1.14 -27.60 10.20
N ARG A 701 2.10 -26.69 10.40
CA ARG A 701 2.33 -25.56 9.49
C ARG A 701 2.70 -26.00 8.08
N ILE A 702 3.63 -26.95 7.94
CA ILE A 702 4.04 -27.46 6.62
C ILE A 702 2.87 -28.15 5.93
N LEU A 703 2.15 -29.01 6.65
CA LEU A 703 0.99 -29.72 6.13
C LEU A 703 -0.11 -28.75 5.67
N TYR A 704 -0.48 -27.80 6.53
CA TYR A 704 -1.55 -26.87 6.22
C TYR A 704 -1.16 -25.87 5.12
N LYS A 705 0.11 -25.46 4.99
CA LYS A 705 0.55 -24.63 3.87
C LYS A 705 0.22 -25.27 2.52
N TRP A 706 0.47 -26.57 2.40
CA TRP A 706 0.14 -27.33 1.19
C TRP A 706 -1.38 -27.36 0.94
N ILE A 707 -2.17 -27.60 1.99
CA ILE A 707 -3.63 -27.64 1.94
C ILE A 707 -4.22 -26.26 1.60
N ALA A 708 -3.77 -25.20 2.25
CA ALA A 708 -4.23 -23.83 2.03
C ALA A 708 -3.97 -23.39 0.59
N LYS A 709 -2.82 -23.77 0.02
CA LYS A 709 -2.54 -23.54 -1.41
C LYS A 709 -3.55 -24.26 -2.29
N LYS A 710 -3.80 -25.55 -2.03
CA LYS A 710 -4.78 -26.35 -2.78
C LYS A 710 -6.22 -25.83 -2.64
N LEU A 711 -6.61 -25.38 -1.45
CA LEU A 711 -7.91 -24.73 -1.22
C LEU A 711 -8.04 -23.42 -1.99
N THR A 712 -6.98 -22.60 -2.02
CA THR A 712 -7.02 -21.32 -2.73
C THR A 712 -7.01 -21.52 -4.25
N GLU A 713 -6.31 -22.55 -4.74
CA GLU A 713 -6.42 -23.01 -6.14
C GLU A 713 -7.85 -23.48 -6.45
N TRP A 714 -8.53 -24.16 -5.51
CA TRP A 714 -9.92 -24.60 -5.65
C TRP A 714 -10.94 -23.44 -5.65
N GLU A 715 -10.71 -22.40 -4.85
CA GLU A 715 -11.50 -21.15 -4.86
C GLU A 715 -11.49 -20.51 -6.25
N ASN A 716 -10.37 -20.67 -6.96
CA ASN A 716 -10.06 -20.07 -8.24
C ASN A 716 -10.31 -18.54 -8.27
N PRO A 717 -9.50 -17.76 -7.54
CA PRO A 717 -9.62 -16.31 -7.52
C PRO A 717 -9.24 -15.69 -8.87
N ARG A 718 -9.94 -14.62 -9.23
CA ARG A 718 -9.84 -13.92 -10.53
C ARG A 718 -8.46 -13.33 -10.80
N THR A 719 -7.89 -12.65 -9.80
CA THR A 719 -6.64 -11.88 -9.93
C THR A 719 -5.57 -12.46 -9.03
N LYS A 720 -4.31 -12.14 -9.32
CA LYS A 720 -3.18 -12.55 -8.47
C LYS A 720 -3.25 -11.91 -7.09
N SER A 721 -3.61 -10.63 -7.00
CA SER A 721 -3.77 -9.97 -5.71
C SER A 721 -4.85 -10.63 -4.86
N ASP A 722 -5.97 -11.06 -5.44
CA ASP A 722 -7.03 -11.73 -4.68
C ASP A 722 -6.63 -13.13 -4.24
N PHE A 723 -5.83 -13.85 -5.04
CA PHE A 723 -5.18 -15.09 -4.62
C PHE A 723 -4.29 -14.87 -3.39
N GLU A 724 -3.37 -13.90 -3.46
CA GLU A 724 -2.47 -13.57 -2.34
C GLU A 724 -3.26 -13.21 -1.07
N LYS A 725 -4.33 -12.41 -1.19
CA LYS A 725 -5.18 -12.00 -0.05
C LYS A 725 -5.90 -13.19 0.59
N SER A 726 -6.56 -14.02 -0.23
CA SER A 726 -7.34 -15.15 0.26
C SER A 726 -6.44 -16.21 0.93
N PHE A 727 -5.31 -16.53 0.30
CA PHE A 727 -4.30 -17.40 0.89
C PHE A 727 -3.79 -16.84 2.22
N THR A 728 -3.42 -15.56 2.25
CA THR A 728 -2.88 -14.89 3.44
C THR A 728 -3.85 -14.98 4.61
N PHE A 729 -5.14 -14.73 4.37
CA PHE A 729 -6.16 -14.76 5.40
C PHE A 729 -6.37 -16.17 5.98
N LYS A 730 -6.48 -17.19 5.11
CA LYS A 730 -6.66 -18.60 5.52
C LYS A 730 -5.47 -19.10 6.34
N MET A 731 -4.26 -18.88 5.82
CA MET A 731 -3.04 -19.34 6.47
C MET A 731 -2.79 -18.58 7.79
N PHE A 732 -3.04 -17.26 7.84
CA PHE A 732 -2.88 -16.50 9.08
C PHE A 732 -3.78 -17.01 10.21
N TRP A 733 -5.08 -17.20 9.99
CA TRP A 733 -5.99 -17.64 11.07
C TRP A 733 -5.69 -19.07 11.54
N PHE A 734 -5.30 -19.95 10.62
CA PHE A 734 -4.80 -21.27 11.00
C PHE A 734 -3.56 -21.16 11.90
N GLN A 735 -2.59 -20.34 11.51
CA GLN A 735 -1.35 -20.18 12.26
C GLN A 735 -1.55 -19.46 13.58
N PHE A 736 -2.50 -18.51 13.64
CA PHE A 736 -2.94 -17.88 14.87
C PHE A 736 -3.42 -18.94 15.87
N CYS A 737 -4.35 -19.83 15.47
CA CYS A 737 -4.78 -20.89 16.37
C CYS A 737 -3.66 -21.89 16.68
N ASN A 738 -2.86 -22.30 15.69
CA ASN A 738 -1.76 -23.24 15.90
C ASN A 738 -0.72 -22.71 16.89
N ALA A 739 -0.35 -21.43 16.79
CA ALA A 739 0.66 -20.81 17.63
C ALA A 739 0.13 -20.44 19.03
N TYR A 740 -1.09 -19.89 19.14
CA TYR A 740 -1.59 -19.34 20.40
C TYR A 740 -2.46 -20.30 21.22
N SER A 741 -2.99 -21.41 20.67
CA SER A 741 -3.93 -22.28 21.41
C SER A 741 -3.32 -22.86 22.69
N SER A 742 -2.06 -23.32 22.64
CA SER A 742 -1.37 -23.87 23.82
C SER A 742 -1.14 -22.79 24.90
N VAL A 743 -0.84 -21.56 24.49
CA VAL A 743 -0.65 -20.42 25.39
C VAL A 743 -1.97 -19.97 26.00
N PHE A 744 -3.05 -19.89 25.20
CA PHE A 744 -4.40 -19.58 25.69
C PHE A 744 -4.93 -20.64 26.66
N TYR A 745 -4.61 -21.91 26.43
CA TYR A 745 -4.95 -22.97 27.37
C TYR A 745 -4.28 -22.76 28.74
N ILE A 746 -2.96 -22.55 28.76
CA ILE A 746 -2.21 -22.36 30.00
C ILE A 746 -2.68 -21.09 30.73
N ALA A 747 -2.96 -20.02 29.98
CA ALA A 747 -3.48 -18.78 30.54
C ALA A 747 -4.88 -18.99 31.14
N PHE A 748 -5.87 -19.42 30.36
CA PHE A 748 -7.27 -19.28 30.77
C PHE A 748 -7.92 -20.56 31.30
N PHE A 749 -7.52 -21.72 30.81
CA PHE A 749 -8.23 -22.98 31.03
C PHE A 749 -7.56 -23.91 32.03
N LYS A 750 -6.28 -23.69 32.37
CA LYS A 750 -5.54 -24.48 33.37
C LYS A 750 -5.84 -24.09 34.83
N ASN A 751 -6.51 -22.96 35.05
CA ASN A 751 -6.86 -22.50 36.39
C ASN A 751 -7.80 -23.46 37.14
N ALA A 752 -7.70 -23.46 38.48
CA ALA A 752 -8.42 -24.37 39.37
C ALA A 752 -9.95 -24.39 39.15
N TYR A 753 -10.55 -23.29 38.67
CA TYR A 753 -11.98 -23.21 38.37
C TYR A 753 -12.47 -24.21 37.30
N PHE A 754 -11.63 -24.54 36.33
CA PHE A 754 -11.99 -25.47 35.24
C PHE A 754 -11.56 -26.91 35.52
N VAL A 755 -10.51 -27.08 36.31
CA VAL A 755 -9.92 -28.39 36.65
C VAL A 755 -10.65 -29.08 37.81
N GLY A 756 -11.25 -28.29 38.72
CA GLY A 756 -11.86 -28.79 39.95
C GLY A 756 -10.91 -28.73 41.14
N TRP A 757 -11.40 -29.13 42.31
CA TRP A 757 -10.67 -29.14 43.58
C TRP A 757 -10.54 -30.57 44.12
N PRO A 758 -9.70 -30.82 45.14
CA PRO A 758 -9.61 -32.13 45.78
C PRO A 758 -11.00 -32.64 46.23
N GLY A 759 -11.36 -33.88 45.89
CA GLY A 759 -12.69 -34.45 46.16
C GLY A 759 -13.70 -34.31 45.02
N ASP A 760 -13.52 -33.37 44.09
CA ASP A 760 -14.34 -33.23 42.87
C ASP A 760 -13.49 -32.78 41.66
N ARG A 761 -12.47 -33.57 41.32
CA ARG A 761 -11.65 -33.31 40.13
C ARG A 761 -12.40 -33.68 38.85
N ARG A 762 -12.14 -32.91 37.78
CA ARG A 762 -12.62 -33.25 36.44
C ARG A 762 -11.62 -34.15 35.72
N TYR A 763 -12.15 -35.15 35.02
CA TYR A 763 -11.37 -36.18 34.34
C TYR A 763 -11.58 -36.13 32.83
N PHE A 764 -10.51 -36.44 32.08
CA PHE A 764 -10.62 -36.80 30.67
C PHE A 764 -11.05 -38.27 30.53
N ILE A 765 -12.04 -38.52 29.67
CA ILE A 765 -12.49 -39.82 29.12
C ILE A 765 -12.44 -40.99 30.14
N ASN A 766 -13.61 -41.42 30.62
CA ASN A 766 -13.76 -42.59 31.52
C ASN A 766 -12.86 -42.59 32.77
N ARG A 767 -12.65 -41.42 33.42
CA ARG A 767 -12.06 -41.29 34.76
C ARG A 767 -10.60 -41.77 34.93
N ASN A 768 -9.82 -41.91 33.86
CA ASN A 768 -8.45 -42.42 33.95
C ASN A 768 -7.37 -41.34 34.16
N ILE A 769 -7.57 -40.11 33.68
CA ILE A 769 -6.58 -39.03 33.77
C ILE A 769 -7.26 -37.76 34.27
N SER A 770 -6.84 -37.26 35.44
CA SER A 770 -7.30 -35.96 35.96
C SER A 770 -6.64 -34.81 35.21
N LEU A 771 -7.39 -33.71 35.06
CA LEU A 771 -6.87 -32.45 34.54
C LEU A 771 -5.78 -31.90 35.50
N GLU A 772 -4.64 -31.44 34.94
CA GLU A 772 -3.54 -30.88 35.73
C GLU A 772 -3.88 -29.44 36.20
N GLY A 773 -3.97 -29.23 37.52
CA GLY A 773 -4.22 -27.92 38.12
C GLY A 773 -2.96 -27.05 38.29
N CYS A 774 -3.14 -25.74 38.44
CA CYS A 774 -2.06 -24.82 38.79
C CYS A 774 -1.59 -24.99 40.24
N SER A 775 -0.33 -24.65 40.50
CA SER A 775 0.19 -24.49 41.88
C SER A 775 -0.43 -23.27 42.60
N ALA A 776 -0.25 -23.16 43.91
CA ALA A 776 -0.79 -22.05 44.71
C ALA A 776 -0.27 -20.66 44.31
N GLN A 777 0.85 -20.58 43.58
CA GLN A 777 1.41 -19.33 43.04
C GLN A 777 0.96 -19.03 41.60
N GLY A 778 0.04 -19.84 41.05
CA GLY A 778 -0.48 -19.71 39.69
C GLY A 778 0.35 -20.41 38.61
N CYS A 779 -0.08 -20.27 37.36
CA CYS A 779 0.53 -20.86 36.16
C CYS A 779 1.39 -19.87 35.33
N PHE A 780 1.71 -18.71 35.88
CA PHE A 780 2.35 -17.61 35.15
C PHE A 780 3.77 -17.94 34.65
N LEU A 781 4.57 -18.64 35.46
CA LEU A 781 5.91 -19.04 35.07
C LEU A 781 5.88 -20.08 33.94
N GLU A 782 4.94 -21.02 33.98
CA GLU A 782 4.76 -21.99 32.90
C GLU A 782 4.35 -21.32 31.59
N LEU A 783 3.46 -20.33 31.67
CA LEU A 783 3.07 -19.50 30.53
C LEU A 783 4.27 -18.75 29.95
N SER A 784 5.11 -18.18 30.81
CA SER A 784 6.33 -17.47 30.42
C SER A 784 7.33 -18.38 29.71
N ILE A 785 7.54 -19.60 30.22
CA ILE A 785 8.41 -20.61 29.60
C ILE A 785 7.88 -21.00 28.22
N GLN A 786 6.57 -21.29 28.12
CA GLN A 786 5.93 -21.62 26.84
C GLN A 786 6.14 -20.49 25.82
N LEU A 787 5.94 -19.23 26.22
CA LEU A 787 6.13 -18.07 25.36
C LEU A 787 7.58 -17.93 24.89
N VAL A 788 8.56 -18.06 25.79
CA VAL A 788 10.00 -18.00 25.43
C VAL A 788 10.36 -19.10 24.45
N VAL A 789 9.93 -20.34 24.71
CA VAL A 789 10.23 -21.48 23.83
C VAL A 789 9.57 -21.32 22.46
N LEU A 790 8.33 -20.84 22.38
CA LEU A 790 7.66 -20.61 21.11
C LEU A 790 8.28 -19.43 20.34
N MET A 791 8.48 -18.27 20.97
CA MET A 791 9.03 -17.09 20.32
C MET A 791 10.48 -17.30 19.87
N ALA A 792 11.36 -17.76 20.77
CA ALA A 792 12.76 -17.98 20.42
C ALA A 792 12.92 -19.22 19.53
N GLY A 793 12.16 -20.29 19.80
CA GLY A 793 12.27 -21.55 19.07
C GLY A 793 11.79 -21.45 17.62
N GLN A 794 10.69 -20.74 17.35
CA GLN A 794 10.23 -20.53 15.98
C GLN A 794 11.26 -19.76 15.16
N GLN A 795 11.82 -18.67 15.72
CA GLN A 795 12.83 -17.87 15.04
C GLN A 795 14.13 -18.65 14.80
N LEU A 796 14.59 -19.43 15.80
CA LEU A 796 15.80 -20.23 15.66
C LEU A 796 15.62 -21.31 14.58
N ILE A 797 14.49 -22.03 14.57
CA ILE A 797 14.22 -23.07 13.58
C ILE A 797 14.10 -22.47 12.18
N GLY A 798 13.51 -21.28 12.02
CA GLY A 798 13.44 -20.56 10.75
C GLY A 798 14.83 -20.13 10.25
N ASN A 799 15.65 -19.60 11.15
CA ASN A 799 16.98 -19.06 10.82
C ASN A 799 18.06 -20.14 10.60
N ILE A 800 17.89 -21.34 11.16
CA ILE A 800 18.87 -22.44 11.03
C ILE A 800 19.07 -22.85 9.57
N PRO A 801 18.05 -23.23 8.78
CA PRO A 801 18.23 -23.52 7.35
C PRO A 801 18.91 -22.37 6.62
N GLU A 802 18.55 -21.13 6.92
CA GLU A 802 19.09 -19.96 6.21
C GLU A 802 20.57 -19.68 6.51
N PHE A 803 21.02 -20.04 7.71
CA PHE A 803 22.42 -19.98 8.12
C PHE A 803 23.23 -21.20 7.64
N VAL A 804 22.64 -22.38 7.72
CA VAL A 804 23.30 -23.68 7.45
C VAL A 804 23.35 -23.99 5.96
N LEU A 805 22.28 -23.75 5.19
CA LEU A 805 22.23 -23.99 3.75
C LEU A 805 23.33 -23.29 2.95
N PRO A 806 23.68 -22.00 3.17
CA PRO A 806 24.78 -21.38 2.43
C PRO A 806 26.14 -21.99 2.79
N PHE A 807 26.34 -22.49 4.01
CA PHE A 807 27.57 -23.19 4.39
C PHE A 807 27.65 -24.57 3.73
N LEU A 808 26.55 -25.34 3.75
CA LEU A 808 26.43 -26.63 3.07
C LEU A 808 26.58 -26.48 1.56
N LYS A 809 25.92 -25.50 0.94
CA LYS A 809 26.01 -25.20 -0.49
C LYS A 809 27.41 -24.71 -0.87
N LYS A 810 28.08 -23.92 -0.01
CA LYS A 810 29.49 -23.54 -0.23
C LYS A 810 30.41 -24.77 -0.16
N LYS A 811 30.22 -25.67 0.81
CA LYS A 811 31.01 -26.90 0.93
C LYS A 811 30.78 -27.84 -0.26
N TYR A 812 29.51 -28.04 -0.63
CA TYR A 812 29.09 -28.81 -1.81
C TYR A 812 29.63 -28.20 -3.12
N ASN A 813 29.50 -26.90 -3.31
CA ASN A 813 30.03 -26.20 -4.47
C ASN A 813 31.56 -26.20 -4.48
N SER A 814 32.24 -26.13 -3.33
CA SER A 814 33.70 -26.28 -3.27
C SER A 814 34.14 -27.68 -3.71
N TRP A 815 33.36 -28.71 -3.37
CA TRP A 815 33.57 -30.07 -3.85
C TRP A 815 33.27 -30.20 -5.35
N LYS A 816 32.25 -29.49 -5.85
CA LYS A 816 31.86 -29.49 -7.28
C LYS A 816 32.78 -28.62 -8.15
N HIS A 817 33.33 -27.51 -7.65
CA HIS A 817 34.22 -26.61 -8.37
C HIS A 817 35.61 -27.19 -8.60
N LEU A 818 36.05 -28.15 -7.77
CA LEU A 818 37.20 -29.02 -8.08
C LEU A 818 37.01 -29.80 -9.40
N ILE A 819 35.80 -29.85 -9.95
CA ILE A 819 35.42 -30.57 -11.17
C ILE A 819 35.05 -29.63 -12.33
N THR A 820 34.93 -28.29 -12.15
CA THR A 820 34.50 -27.39 -13.25
C THR A 820 35.05 -25.96 -13.14
N ASP A 821 36.07 -25.67 -13.94
CA ASP A 821 36.87 -24.43 -13.91
C ASP A 821 36.58 -23.53 -15.14
N LYS A 822 35.34 -23.02 -15.28
CA LYS A 822 34.96 -22.12 -16.38
C LYS A 822 34.14 -20.92 -15.92
N ASN A 823 34.43 -19.76 -16.51
CA ASN A 823 33.70 -18.49 -16.35
C ASN A 823 32.24 -18.62 -16.85
N VAL A 824 31.32 -18.95 -15.95
CA VAL A 824 29.88 -19.05 -16.25
C VAL A 824 29.29 -17.64 -16.41
N PRO A 825 28.45 -17.37 -17.43
CA PRO A 825 27.75 -16.10 -17.59
C PRO A 825 26.84 -15.75 -16.40
N ILE A 826 26.62 -14.46 -16.13
CA ILE A 826 25.83 -13.98 -14.98
C ILE A 826 24.41 -14.56 -14.98
N TYR A 827 23.74 -14.61 -16.13
CA TYR A 827 22.38 -15.15 -16.24
C TYR A 827 22.30 -16.64 -15.89
N GLU A 828 23.32 -17.42 -16.21
CA GLU A 828 23.36 -18.85 -15.89
C GLU A 828 23.72 -19.08 -14.41
N ASN A 829 24.61 -18.25 -13.85
CA ASN A 829 24.88 -18.25 -12.42
C ASN A 829 23.62 -17.90 -11.60
N ASP A 830 22.88 -16.88 -12.03
CA ASP A 830 21.60 -16.53 -11.40
C ASP A 830 20.56 -17.65 -11.55
N TYR A 831 20.56 -18.39 -12.67
CA TYR A 831 19.69 -19.57 -12.81
C TYR A 831 20.01 -20.69 -11.79
N GLN A 832 21.24 -20.78 -11.26
CA GLN A 832 21.58 -21.76 -10.22
C GLN A 832 21.15 -21.32 -8.79
N LEU A 833 20.72 -20.07 -8.64
CA LEU A 833 20.14 -19.58 -7.40
C LEU A 833 18.75 -20.16 -7.19
N ASN A 834 18.31 -20.18 -5.92
CA ASN A 834 17.00 -20.69 -5.56
C ASN A 834 15.95 -19.89 -6.32
N ARG A 835 15.10 -20.63 -7.05
CA ARG A 835 13.96 -20.04 -7.71
C ARG A 835 13.01 -19.54 -6.62
N ILE A 836 12.63 -18.27 -6.71
CA ILE A 836 11.46 -17.78 -5.98
C ILE A 836 10.29 -18.59 -6.54
N GLU A 837 9.61 -19.38 -5.70
CA GLU A 837 8.60 -20.40 -6.05
C GLU A 837 7.80 -20.04 -7.32
N LYS A 838 7.46 -21.05 -8.16
CA LYS A 838 7.00 -20.99 -9.58
C LYS A 838 6.10 -19.79 -10.00
N HIS A 839 5.40 -19.18 -9.05
CA HIS A 839 4.76 -17.88 -9.18
C HIS A 839 5.22 -16.97 -8.03
N ASN A 840 5.72 -15.76 -8.34
CA ASN A 840 6.17 -14.70 -7.42
C ASN A 840 5.12 -14.22 -6.37
N GLU A 841 4.13 -15.03 -5.99
CA GLU A 841 2.93 -14.60 -5.27
C GLU A 841 3.13 -14.67 -3.74
N LEU A 842 3.94 -15.60 -3.25
CA LEU A 842 4.01 -15.94 -1.82
C LEU A 842 5.40 -15.74 -1.18
N PHE A 843 6.35 -15.14 -1.91
CA PHE A 843 7.73 -15.03 -1.45
C PHE A 843 7.87 -14.30 -0.11
N LEU A 844 7.23 -13.14 0.04
CA LEU A 844 7.27 -12.35 1.28
C LEU A 844 6.26 -12.83 2.33
N TYR A 845 5.38 -13.77 1.99
CA TYR A 845 4.29 -14.16 2.88
C TYR A 845 4.84 -14.74 4.19
N GLY A 846 5.78 -15.69 4.12
CA GLY A 846 6.38 -16.30 5.31
C GLY A 846 7.11 -15.29 6.19
N GLU A 847 7.82 -14.35 5.55
CA GLU A 847 8.55 -13.27 6.23
C GLU A 847 7.61 -12.35 7.03
N TYR A 848 6.47 -11.96 6.43
CA TYR A 848 5.46 -11.18 7.16
C TYR A 848 4.75 -12.01 8.24
N GLU A 849 4.42 -13.27 7.96
CA GLU A 849 3.72 -14.17 8.89
C GLU A 849 4.49 -14.30 10.21
N GLU A 850 5.79 -14.55 10.12
CA GLU A 850 6.68 -14.73 11.27
C GLU A 850 6.69 -13.48 12.17
N VAL A 851 6.92 -12.31 11.58
CA VAL A 851 6.99 -11.04 12.33
C VAL A 851 5.62 -10.65 12.89
N VAL A 852 4.52 -10.93 12.19
CA VAL A 852 3.15 -10.63 12.67
C VAL A 852 2.75 -11.55 13.83
N LEU A 853 3.11 -12.83 13.79
CA LEU A 853 2.91 -13.74 14.93
C LEU A 853 3.75 -13.32 16.14
N GLN A 854 5.00 -12.90 15.90
CA GLN A 854 5.84 -12.34 16.95
C GLN A 854 5.21 -11.07 17.57
N TYR A 855 4.67 -10.16 16.76
CA TYR A 855 3.92 -8.99 17.24
C TYR A 855 2.74 -9.38 18.14
N GLY A 856 1.99 -10.43 17.78
CA GLY A 856 0.91 -10.94 18.62
C GLY A 856 1.40 -11.51 19.95
N PHE A 857 2.51 -12.26 19.99
CA PHE A 857 3.09 -12.74 21.24
C PHE A 857 3.51 -11.59 22.17
N VAL A 858 4.15 -10.56 21.62
CA VAL A 858 4.62 -9.39 22.39
C VAL A 858 3.44 -8.57 22.90
N THR A 859 2.39 -8.36 22.10
CA THR A 859 1.27 -7.48 22.48
C THR A 859 0.25 -8.17 23.38
N MET A 860 -0.12 -9.43 23.12
CA MET A 860 -1.18 -10.13 23.86
C MET A 860 -0.75 -10.65 25.23
N PHE A 861 0.54 -10.94 25.40
CA PHE A 861 1.06 -11.61 26.61
C PHE A 861 2.16 -10.81 27.32
N ILE A 862 2.21 -9.48 27.12
CA ILE A 862 3.17 -8.62 27.83
C ILE A 862 2.98 -8.68 29.35
N ALA A 863 1.73 -8.85 29.80
CA ALA A 863 1.41 -9.04 31.21
C ALA A 863 2.14 -10.29 31.73
N ALA A 864 2.07 -11.40 30.99
CA ALA A 864 2.70 -12.66 31.36
C ALA A 864 4.23 -12.58 31.37
N PHE A 865 4.82 -11.93 30.37
CA PHE A 865 6.25 -11.93 30.18
C PHE A 865 6.78 -10.56 29.71
N PRO A 866 7.20 -9.69 30.65
CA PRO A 866 7.69 -8.34 30.36
C PRO A 866 8.93 -8.26 29.45
N LEU A 867 9.72 -9.32 29.36
CA LEU A 867 10.93 -9.37 28.53
C LEU A 867 10.66 -9.82 27.07
N ALA A 868 9.40 -10.12 26.71
CA ALA A 868 9.03 -10.48 25.33
C ALA A 868 9.51 -9.45 24.28
N PRO A 869 9.35 -8.12 24.49
CA PRO A 869 9.80 -7.12 23.54
C PRO A 869 11.33 -7.10 23.36
N LEU A 870 12.10 -7.46 24.39
CA LEU A 870 13.56 -7.53 24.29
C LEU A 870 13.99 -8.69 23.39
N ILE A 871 13.40 -9.87 23.58
CA ILE A 871 13.66 -11.02 22.72
C ILE A 871 13.27 -10.69 21.28
N ALA A 872 12.09 -10.10 21.07
CA ALA A 872 11.64 -9.69 19.74
C ALA A 872 12.57 -8.67 19.08
N LEU A 873 13.11 -7.72 19.84
CA LEU A 873 14.07 -6.73 19.33
C LEU A 873 15.37 -7.40 18.87
N VAL A 874 15.92 -8.33 19.67
CA VAL A 874 17.16 -9.05 19.31
C VAL A 874 16.94 -9.92 18.07
N THR A 875 15.84 -10.66 18.03
CA THR A 875 15.52 -11.50 16.86
C THR A 875 15.33 -10.66 15.61
N ASN A 876 14.62 -9.52 15.69
CA ASN A 876 14.39 -8.67 14.51
C ASN A 876 15.67 -8.00 14.00
N LEU A 877 16.60 -7.63 14.88
CA LEU A 877 17.92 -7.12 14.48
C LEU A 877 18.72 -8.15 13.68
N ILE A 878 18.63 -9.42 14.06
CA ILE A 878 19.24 -10.54 13.33
C ILE A 878 18.49 -10.77 12.00
N GLU A 879 17.16 -10.79 12.06
CA GLU A 879 16.27 -11.11 10.94
C GLU A 879 16.46 -10.17 9.75
N ILE A 880 16.49 -8.86 10.00
CA ILE A 880 16.74 -7.83 8.98
C ILE A 880 17.98 -8.17 8.13
N ARG A 881 19.04 -8.72 8.76
CA ARG A 881 20.31 -9.02 8.09
C ARG A 881 20.30 -10.37 7.39
N ILE A 882 19.67 -11.38 8.00
CA ILE A 882 19.49 -12.69 7.40
C ILE A 882 18.68 -12.54 6.11
N ASP A 883 17.54 -11.85 6.17
CA ASP A 883 16.67 -11.60 5.02
C ASP A 883 17.36 -10.81 3.91
N ALA A 884 18.11 -9.76 4.28
CA ALA A 884 18.89 -8.99 3.33
C ALA A 884 19.90 -9.88 2.59
N LYS A 885 20.63 -10.72 3.33
CA LYS A 885 21.63 -11.63 2.78
C LYS A 885 21.00 -12.73 1.93
N LYS A 886 19.85 -13.25 2.35
CA LYS A 886 19.02 -14.24 1.66
C LYS A 886 18.61 -13.73 0.27
N LEU A 887 18.08 -12.52 0.20
CA LEU A 887 17.70 -11.84 -1.05
C LEU A 887 18.87 -11.51 -1.98
N ILE A 888 20.03 -11.15 -1.44
CA ILE A 888 21.19 -10.78 -2.26
C ILE A 888 21.92 -12.01 -2.80
N THR A 889 22.03 -13.09 -2.02
CA THR A 889 22.96 -14.19 -2.31
C THR A 889 22.31 -15.52 -2.64
N GLN A 890 21.11 -15.81 -2.13
CA GLN A 890 20.51 -17.15 -2.22
C GLN A 890 19.39 -17.23 -3.25
N PHE A 891 18.60 -16.15 -3.38
CA PHE A 891 17.48 -16.06 -4.32
C PHE A 891 17.87 -15.37 -5.62
N ARG A 892 17.14 -15.73 -6.68
CA ARG A 892 17.09 -14.93 -7.92
C ARG A 892 16.51 -13.56 -7.62
N ARG A 893 16.89 -12.55 -8.41
CA ARG A 893 16.33 -11.22 -8.27
C ARG A 893 14.82 -11.26 -8.56
N PRO A 894 13.96 -10.81 -7.64
CA PRO A 894 12.52 -10.70 -7.89
C PRO A 894 12.22 -9.60 -8.91
N ILE A 895 11.12 -9.75 -9.63
CA ILE A 895 10.59 -8.69 -10.49
C ILE A 895 10.07 -7.57 -9.59
N ALA A 896 10.51 -6.35 -9.87
CA ALA A 896 10.09 -5.18 -9.11
C ALA A 896 8.58 -4.95 -9.30
N MET A 897 7.84 -4.89 -8.20
CA MET A 897 6.41 -4.56 -8.19
C MET A 897 6.18 -3.24 -7.47
N LEU A 898 5.17 -2.50 -7.92
CA LEU A 898 4.68 -1.30 -7.26
C LEU A 898 3.60 -1.70 -6.25
N ASP A 899 3.66 -1.13 -5.04
CA ASP A 899 2.67 -1.39 -4.00
C ASP A 899 2.36 -0.09 -3.23
N LYS A 900 1.17 0.01 -2.65
CA LYS A 900 0.70 1.14 -1.83
C LYS A 900 1.07 0.98 -0.36
N GLY A 901 1.44 -0.22 0.08
CA GLY A 901 1.86 -0.52 1.44
C GLY A 901 2.07 -2.01 1.69
N ILE A 902 1.93 -2.43 2.95
CA ILE A 902 2.07 -3.85 3.35
C ILE A 902 0.82 -4.70 3.04
N GLY A 903 -0.24 -4.10 2.49
CA GLY A 903 -1.45 -4.80 2.08
C GLY A 903 -2.30 -5.31 3.26
N VAL A 904 -2.75 -6.57 3.17
CA VAL A 904 -3.68 -7.21 4.14
C VAL A 904 -3.10 -7.27 5.55
N TRP A 905 -1.78 -7.36 5.67
CA TRP A 905 -1.08 -7.44 6.96
C TRP A 905 -1.38 -6.26 7.89
N TYR A 906 -1.64 -5.06 7.35
CA TYR A 906 -2.07 -3.93 8.17
C TYR A 906 -3.40 -4.21 8.88
N ASN A 907 -4.39 -4.76 8.16
CA ASN A 907 -5.70 -5.09 8.73
C ASN A 907 -5.60 -6.23 9.75
N ILE A 908 -4.70 -7.19 9.52
CA ILE A 908 -4.40 -8.26 10.49
C ILE A 908 -3.81 -7.67 11.76
N LEU A 909 -2.81 -6.77 11.66
CA LEU A 909 -2.19 -6.12 12.81
C LEU A 909 -3.20 -5.30 13.64
N VAL A 910 -4.13 -4.59 12.98
CA VAL A 910 -5.23 -3.87 13.65
C VAL A 910 -6.12 -4.84 14.42
N THR A 911 -6.50 -5.96 13.80
CA THR A 911 -7.31 -7.01 14.44
C THR A 911 -6.59 -7.61 15.66
N VAL A 912 -5.32 -8.00 15.51
CA VAL A 912 -4.47 -8.52 16.60
C VAL A 912 -4.35 -7.52 17.75
N THR A 913 -4.21 -6.24 17.44
CA THR A 913 -4.13 -5.17 18.44
C THR A 913 -5.44 -4.97 19.20
N ALA A 914 -6.59 -5.14 18.53
CA ALA A 914 -7.88 -5.13 19.21
C ALA A 914 -8.03 -6.31 20.17
N PHE A 915 -7.62 -7.51 19.75
CA PHE A 915 -7.63 -8.71 20.60
C PHE A 915 -6.67 -8.60 21.79
N SER A 916 -5.50 -7.97 21.62
CA SER A 916 -4.48 -7.89 22.68
C SER A 916 -4.93 -7.10 23.91
N VAL A 917 -5.77 -6.08 23.75
CA VAL A 917 -6.35 -5.34 24.89
C VAL A 917 -7.20 -6.27 25.76
N MET A 918 -8.05 -7.09 25.13
CA MET A 918 -8.90 -8.04 25.83
C MET A 918 -8.08 -9.13 26.51
N VAL A 919 -7.11 -9.71 25.80
CA VAL A 919 -6.24 -10.77 26.34
C VAL A 919 -5.45 -10.26 27.54
N ASN A 920 -4.84 -9.08 27.48
CA ASN A 920 -4.09 -8.51 28.61
C ASN A 920 -4.98 -8.27 29.84
N GLY A 921 -6.19 -7.76 29.64
CA GLY A 921 -7.17 -7.59 30.72
C GLY A 921 -7.52 -8.93 31.38
N CYS A 922 -7.81 -9.95 30.58
CA CYS A 922 -8.11 -11.30 31.06
C CYS A 922 -6.92 -11.97 31.74
N VAL A 923 -5.69 -11.79 31.24
CA VAL A 923 -4.47 -12.35 31.87
C VAL A 923 -4.28 -11.76 33.28
N ILE A 924 -4.37 -10.44 33.42
CA ILE A 924 -4.24 -9.79 34.74
C ILE A 924 -5.37 -10.20 35.69
N ALA A 925 -6.60 -10.35 35.18
CA ALA A 925 -7.74 -10.68 36.02
C ALA A 925 -7.77 -12.16 36.45
N LEU A 926 -7.53 -13.08 35.51
CA LEU A 926 -7.78 -14.50 35.71
C LEU A 926 -6.52 -15.28 36.11
N THR A 927 -5.34 -14.88 35.63
CA THR A 927 -4.11 -15.70 35.76
C THR A 927 -3.11 -15.12 36.74
N SER A 928 -3.10 -13.80 36.90
CA SER A 928 -2.30 -13.11 37.91
C SER A 928 -3.00 -13.11 39.28
N GLU A 929 -2.19 -13.16 40.33
CA GLU A 929 -2.62 -13.03 41.73
C GLU A 929 -2.78 -11.56 42.15
N PHE A 930 -2.70 -10.61 41.21
CA PHE A 930 -2.82 -9.17 41.47
C PHE A 930 -4.17 -8.77 42.08
N ILE A 931 -5.29 -9.23 41.51
CA ILE A 931 -6.63 -8.87 41.98
C ILE A 931 -6.92 -9.44 43.38
N PRO A 932 -6.71 -10.75 43.66
CA PRO A 932 -6.88 -11.29 45.01
C PRO A 932 -6.04 -10.56 46.07
N ARG A 933 -4.78 -10.22 45.76
CA ARG A 933 -3.90 -9.44 46.68
C ARG A 933 -4.47 -8.05 46.99
N ILE A 934 -5.02 -7.36 45.99
CA ILE A 934 -5.66 -6.05 46.20
C ILE A 934 -6.91 -6.17 47.07
N VAL A 935 -7.76 -7.15 46.78
CA VAL A 935 -8.98 -7.39 47.58
C VAL A 935 -8.62 -7.69 49.03
N TYR A 936 -7.62 -8.53 49.28
CA TYR A 936 -7.14 -8.82 50.62
C TYR A 936 -6.64 -7.55 51.34
N LYS A 937 -5.75 -6.80 50.68
CA LYS A 937 -5.12 -5.59 51.24
C LYS A 937 -6.13 -4.53 51.66
N TYR A 938 -7.18 -4.31 50.86
CA TYR A 938 -8.15 -3.23 51.13
C TYR A 938 -9.36 -3.67 51.94
N LYS A 939 -9.77 -4.95 51.90
CA LYS A 939 -11.00 -5.41 52.55
C LYS A 939 -10.77 -6.27 53.79
N TYR A 940 -9.71 -7.09 53.81
CA TYR A 940 -9.50 -8.13 54.83
C TYR A 940 -8.32 -7.82 55.77
N SER A 941 -7.35 -7.03 55.33
CA SER A 941 -6.20 -6.62 56.14
C SER A 941 -6.52 -5.35 56.94
N SER A 942 -6.33 -5.40 58.26
CA SER A 942 -6.47 -4.23 59.15
C SER A 942 -5.40 -3.17 58.89
N ASP A 943 -4.19 -3.62 58.59
CA ASP A 943 -2.99 -2.76 58.51
C ASP A 943 -2.66 -2.38 57.06
N HIS A 944 -3.51 -2.76 56.10
CA HIS A 944 -3.25 -2.69 54.66
C HIS A 944 -1.92 -3.33 54.24
N SER A 945 -1.44 -4.32 54.98
CA SER A 945 -0.29 -5.17 54.61
C SER A 945 -0.78 -6.49 53.98
N LEU A 946 0.12 -7.23 53.34
CA LEU A 946 -0.14 -8.58 52.80
C LEU A 946 0.21 -9.69 53.81
N ASN A 947 0.50 -9.34 55.07
CA ASN A 947 0.77 -10.30 56.12
C ASN A 947 -0.45 -11.18 56.36
N GLY A 948 -0.26 -12.51 56.34
CA GLY A 948 -1.36 -13.47 56.46
C GLY A 948 -2.14 -13.74 55.17
N TYR A 949 -1.74 -13.15 54.04
CA TYR A 949 -2.37 -13.39 52.73
C TYR A 949 -2.46 -14.88 52.38
N LEU A 950 -1.37 -15.63 52.58
CA LEU A 950 -1.34 -17.07 52.26
C LEU A 950 -2.34 -17.87 53.10
N ASN A 951 -2.57 -17.46 54.36
CA ASN A 951 -3.53 -18.12 55.22
C ASN A 951 -4.98 -17.84 54.78
N TRP A 952 -5.21 -16.70 54.15
CA TRP A 952 -6.51 -16.30 53.59
C TRP A 952 -6.76 -16.90 52.20
N SER A 953 -5.74 -17.03 51.36
CA SER A 953 -5.87 -17.51 49.97
C SER A 953 -5.96 -19.03 49.84
N LEU A 954 -5.62 -19.78 50.90
CA LEU A 954 -5.62 -21.24 50.93
C LEU A 954 -6.81 -21.78 51.73
N SER A 955 -7.55 -22.70 51.14
CA SER A 955 -8.65 -23.41 51.82
C SER A 955 -8.16 -24.70 52.48
N TYR A 956 -8.83 -25.12 53.54
CA TYR A 956 -8.56 -26.37 54.27
C TYR A 956 -9.34 -27.54 53.66
N TYR A 957 -8.72 -28.71 53.59
CA TYR A 957 -9.32 -29.95 53.11
C TYR A 957 -8.98 -31.11 54.04
N ASN A 958 -10.01 -31.84 54.47
CA ASN A 958 -9.84 -33.05 55.28
C ASN A 958 -9.50 -34.25 54.38
N VAL A 959 -8.38 -34.91 54.67
CA VAL A 959 -7.86 -36.02 53.87
C VAL A 959 -8.79 -37.25 53.92
N THR A 960 -9.69 -37.35 54.90
CA THR A 960 -10.71 -38.42 54.93
C THR A 960 -11.74 -38.32 53.82
N ASN A 961 -11.92 -37.14 53.22
CA ASN A 961 -12.99 -36.90 52.23
C ASN A 961 -12.52 -37.20 50.80
N PHE A 962 -11.26 -37.63 50.59
CA PHE A 962 -10.83 -38.12 49.29
C PHE A 962 -11.64 -39.34 48.87
N LYS A 963 -12.09 -39.35 47.62
CA LYS A 963 -12.67 -40.53 47.00
C LYS A 963 -11.57 -41.60 46.81
N ASP A 964 -11.91 -42.88 46.88
CA ASP A 964 -10.92 -43.98 46.88
C ASP A 964 -9.98 -43.99 45.68
N TYR A 965 -10.43 -43.47 44.53
CA TYR A 965 -9.61 -43.38 43.32
C TYR A 965 -8.68 -42.16 43.28
N GLU A 966 -8.94 -41.11 44.06
CA GLU A 966 -8.12 -39.89 44.16
C GLU A 966 -7.04 -40.00 45.25
N LYS A 967 -7.23 -40.91 46.21
CA LYS A 967 -6.37 -41.02 47.39
C LYS A 967 -4.93 -41.38 46.98
N PRO A 968 -3.91 -40.62 47.43
CA PRO A 968 -2.51 -40.94 47.16
C PRO A 968 -2.09 -42.24 47.86
N LEU A 969 -1.13 -42.95 47.27
CA LEU A 969 -0.58 -44.21 47.80
C LEU A 969 0.18 -44.02 49.13
N GLN A 970 0.72 -42.82 49.35
CA GLN A 970 1.44 -42.47 50.58
C GLN A 970 0.47 -42.08 51.70
N THR A 971 0.77 -42.54 52.92
CA THR A 971 0.02 -42.14 54.12
C THR A 971 0.18 -40.64 54.42
N PRO A 972 -0.90 -39.91 54.72
CA PRO A 972 -0.82 -38.49 55.03
C PRO A 972 -0.15 -38.25 56.39
N LEU A 973 0.78 -37.29 56.48
CA LEU A 973 1.40 -36.90 57.76
C LEU A 973 0.45 -36.10 58.67
N HIS A 974 -0.49 -35.38 58.07
CA HIS A 974 -1.47 -34.55 58.79
C HIS A 974 -2.90 -34.86 58.29
N PRO A 975 -3.91 -34.80 59.17
CA PRO A 975 -5.31 -35.06 58.80
C PRO A 975 -5.90 -34.00 57.87
N ILE A 976 -5.28 -32.81 57.81
CA ILE A 976 -5.74 -31.67 57.01
C ILE A 976 -4.62 -31.27 56.04
N CYS A 977 -4.96 -31.17 54.76
CA CYS A 977 -4.12 -30.54 53.74
C CYS A 977 -4.78 -29.26 53.24
N ARG A 978 -4.02 -28.37 52.61
CA ARG A 978 -4.51 -27.11 52.06
C ARG A 978 -4.41 -27.09 50.53
N PHE A 979 -5.31 -26.35 49.89
CA PHE A 979 -5.30 -26.15 48.44
C PHE A 979 -5.69 -24.70 48.10
N ALA A 980 -5.32 -24.24 46.91
CA ALA A 980 -5.61 -22.88 46.46
C ALA A 980 -7.07 -22.75 46.00
N GLY A 981 -7.76 -21.75 46.50
CA GLY A 981 -9.19 -21.53 46.23
C GLY A 981 -9.91 -21.00 47.46
N PHE A 982 -11.16 -20.56 47.26
CA PHE A 982 -12.01 -20.01 48.31
C PHE A 982 -13.23 -20.91 48.52
N HIS A 983 -13.10 -21.89 49.41
CA HIS A 983 -14.12 -22.89 49.72
C HIS A 983 -14.51 -22.82 51.19
N ASP A 984 -15.73 -23.25 51.50
CA ASP A 984 -16.15 -23.44 52.88
C ASP A 984 -15.49 -24.72 53.46
N SER A 985 -15.22 -24.69 54.76
CA SER A 985 -14.64 -25.78 55.53
C SER A 985 -15.66 -26.84 55.97
N LYS A 986 -16.96 -26.53 55.85
CA LYS A 986 -18.07 -27.43 56.20
C LYS A 986 -18.39 -28.38 55.04
N SER A 987 -18.90 -29.56 55.40
CA SER A 987 -18.99 -30.87 54.69
C SER A 987 -19.22 -30.97 53.17
N HIS A 988 -19.45 -29.88 52.43
CA HIS A 988 -19.65 -29.89 50.98
C HIS A 988 -18.61 -29.12 50.16
N TYR A 989 -17.65 -28.43 50.79
CA TYR A 989 -16.57 -27.67 50.11
C TYR A 989 -17.08 -26.77 48.97
N ASP A 990 -18.27 -26.18 49.11
CA ASP A 990 -18.82 -25.23 48.14
C ASP A 990 -18.05 -23.90 48.14
N PHE A 991 -18.21 -23.10 47.09
CA PHE A 991 -17.58 -21.79 46.99
C PHE A 991 -18.09 -20.83 48.07
N ASN A 992 -17.16 -20.23 48.83
CA ASN A 992 -17.47 -19.26 49.87
C ASN A 992 -17.85 -17.90 49.26
N LYS A 993 -18.49 -17.00 50.03
CA LYS A 993 -18.80 -15.62 49.63
C LYS A 993 -17.57 -14.87 49.10
N THR A 994 -16.40 -15.09 49.70
CA THR A 994 -15.10 -14.54 49.27
C THR A 994 -14.78 -14.86 47.81
N HIS A 995 -15.14 -16.06 47.34
CA HIS A 995 -14.96 -16.48 45.95
C HIS A 995 -15.69 -15.54 44.99
N TRP A 996 -16.99 -15.36 45.23
CA TRP A 996 -17.85 -14.55 44.37
C TRP A 996 -17.45 -13.08 44.39
N GLU A 997 -17.04 -12.56 45.55
CA GLU A 997 -16.53 -11.19 45.65
C GLU A 997 -15.27 -10.96 44.80
N VAL A 998 -14.29 -11.88 44.87
CA VAL A 998 -13.08 -11.79 44.04
C VAL A 998 -13.43 -11.91 42.56
N TRP A 999 -14.36 -12.80 42.19
CA TRP A 999 -14.83 -12.95 40.80
C TRP A 999 -15.55 -11.71 40.28
N THR A 1000 -16.40 -11.08 41.09
CA THR A 1000 -17.05 -9.82 40.72
C THR A 1000 -15.98 -8.76 40.42
N VAL A 1001 -14.99 -8.59 41.31
CA VAL A 1001 -13.91 -7.61 41.10
C VAL A 1001 -13.09 -7.94 39.85
N ARG A 1002 -12.80 -9.23 39.59
CA ARG A 1002 -12.11 -9.66 38.36
C ARG A 1002 -12.87 -9.26 37.09
N LEU A 1003 -14.16 -9.58 37.00
CA LEU A 1003 -14.98 -9.26 35.83
C LEU A 1003 -15.14 -7.74 35.65
N THR A 1004 -15.38 -7.02 36.75
CA THR A 1004 -15.44 -5.56 36.73
C THR A 1004 -14.12 -4.95 36.28
N PHE A 1005 -12.98 -5.49 36.72
CA PHE A 1005 -11.66 -5.05 36.26
C PHE A 1005 -11.48 -5.25 34.75
N VAL A 1006 -11.81 -6.42 34.20
CA VAL A 1006 -11.70 -6.68 32.75
C VAL A 1006 -12.54 -5.69 31.96
N PHE A 1007 -13.78 -5.45 32.40
CA PHE A 1007 -14.67 -4.49 31.77
C PHE A 1007 -14.08 -3.07 31.80
N ILE A 1008 -13.68 -2.57 32.98
CA ILE A 1008 -13.09 -1.23 33.12
C ILE A 1008 -11.82 -1.11 32.27
N PHE A 1009 -10.92 -2.10 32.35
CA PHE A 1009 -9.69 -2.12 31.58
C PHE A 1009 -9.96 -2.04 30.08
N GLN A 1010 -10.88 -2.87 29.55
CA GLN A 1010 -11.24 -2.87 28.14
C GLN A 1010 -11.81 -1.52 27.69
N PHE A 1011 -12.74 -0.94 28.45
CA PHE A 1011 -13.41 0.32 28.11
C PHE A 1011 -12.45 1.51 28.18
N VAL A 1012 -11.66 1.61 29.25
CA VAL A 1012 -10.68 2.70 29.42
C VAL A 1012 -9.66 2.67 28.29
N ILE A 1013 -9.03 1.52 28.05
CA ILE A 1013 -7.98 1.39 27.03
C ILE A 1013 -8.55 1.60 25.63
N SER A 1014 -9.69 0.99 25.30
CA SER A 1014 -10.32 1.20 24.00
C SER A 1014 -10.72 2.66 23.78
N GLY A 1015 -11.23 3.33 24.82
CA GLY A 1015 -11.58 4.75 24.80
C GLY A 1015 -10.35 5.63 24.56
N THR A 1016 -9.30 5.46 25.36
CA THR A 1016 -8.05 6.22 25.22
C THR A 1016 -7.37 5.97 23.88
N SER A 1017 -7.39 4.74 23.38
CA SER A 1017 -6.83 4.38 22.08
C SER A 1017 -7.55 5.06 20.91
N ARG A 1018 -8.88 5.13 20.95
CA ARG A 1018 -9.66 5.88 19.94
C ARG A 1018 -9.40 7.38 20.01
N LEU A 1019 -9.27 7.94 21.21
CA LEU A 1019 -8.89 9.34 21.40
C LEU A 1019 -7.50 9.61 20.82
N LEU A 1020 -6.51 8.75 21.08
CA LEU A 1020 -5.17 8.87 20.50
C LEU A 1020 -5.19 8.80 18.96
N ALA A 1021 -5.94 7.85 18.39
CA ALA A 1021 -6.10 7.73 16.94
C ALA A 1021 -6.79 8.98 16.35
N TRP A 1022 -7.71 9.62 17.08
CA TRP A 1022 -8.33 10.87 16.66
C TRP A 1022 -7.36 12.07 16.69
N PHE A 1023 -6.49 12.16 17.71
CA PHE A 1023 -5.48 13.21 17.81
C PHE A 1023 -4.38 13.10 16.74
N ILE A 1024 -4.04 11.88 16.31
CA ILE A 1024 -2.97 11.62 15.35
C ILE A 1024 -3.54 11.55 13.93
N PRO A 1025 -3.34 12.58 13.07
CA PRO A 1025 -3.87 12.52 11.72
C PRO A 1025 -3.11 11.51 10.85
N ASP A 1026 -3.84 10.66 10.12
CA ASP A 1026 -3.33 9.67 9.15
C ASP A 1026 -2.25 10.20 8.19
N LYS A 1027 -2.40 11.44 7.74
CA LYS A 1027 -1.45 12.10 6.82
C LYS A 1027 -0.80 13.27 7.54
N PRO A 1028 0.55 13.30 7.67
CA PRO A 1028 1.23 14.42 8.28
C PRO A 1028 0.98 15.72 7.51
N THR A 1029 0.95 16.84 8.21
CA THR A 1029 0.71 18.18 7.64
C THR A 1029 1.71 18.51 6.53
N SER A 1030 2.98 18.16 6.70
CA SER A 1030 4.02 18.32 5.68
C SER A 1030 3.69 17.60 4.38
N LEU A 1031 3.18 16.36 4.46
CA LEU A 1031 2.75 15.60 3.30
C LEU A 1031 1.50 16.21 2.64
N ARG A 1032 0.55 16.70 3.42
CA ARG A 1032 -0.64 17.38 2.90
C ARG A 1032 -0.25 18.62 2.08
N LEU A 1033 0.71 19.41 2.58
CA LEU A 1033 1.25 20.57 1.86
C LEU A 1033 1.93 20.16 0.55
N LYS A 1034 2.78 19.12 0.57
CA LYS A 1034 3.43 18.59 -0.64
C LYS A 1034 2.44 18.12 -1.69
N ILE A 1035 1.40 17.39 -1.29
CA ILE A 1035 0.34 16.95 -2.21
C ILE A 1035 -0.38 18.16 -2.82
N ARG A 1036 -0.71 19.17 -2.02
CA ARG A 1036 -1.34 20.40 -2.53
C ARG A 1036 -0.43 21.16 -3.50
N ARG A 1037 0.86 21.27 -3.19
CA ARG A 1037 1.85 21.91 -4.08
C ARG A 1037 1.99 21.18 -5.40
N GLN A 1038 2.08 19.86 -5.39
CA GLN A 1038 2.12 19.06 -6.62
C GLN A 1038 0.85 19.25 -7.46
N GLN A 1039 -0.33 19.32 -6.83
CA GLN A 1039 -1.59 19.60 -7.53
C GLN A 1039 -1.62 21.00 -8.15
N LEU A 1040 -0.98 21.99 -7.52
CA LEU A 1040 -0.82 23.33 -8.10
C LEU A 1040 0.11 23.30 -9.31
N LEU A 1041 1.29 22.68 -9.19
CA LEU A 1041 2.25 22.53 -10.28
C LEU A 1041 1.64 21.80 -11.48
N ALA A 1042 0.87 20.74 -11.24
CA ALA A 1042 0.16 20.03 -12.31
C ALA A 1042 -0.87 20.92 -13.03
N LYS A 1043 -1.61 21.76 -12.29
CA LYS A 1043 -2.56 22.73 -12.87
C LYS A 1043 -1.85 23.82 -13.68
N GLU A 1044 -0.71 24.31 -13.21
CA GLU A 1044 0.11 25.29 -13.92
C GLU A 1044 0.67 24.69 -15.21
N ALA A 1045 1.19 23.47 -15.17
CA ALA A 1045 1.65 22.74 -16.35
C ALA A 1045 0.52 22.53 -17.37
N GLU A 1046 -0.68 22.16 -16.92
CA GLU A 1046 -1.84 21.99 -17.80
C GLU A 1046 -2.23 23.32 -18.49
N LYS A 1047 -2.18 24.45 -17.77
CA LYS A 1047 -2.43 25.78 -18.34
C LYS A 1047 -1.38 26.13 -19.40
N LEU A 1048 -0.10 25.94 -19.10
CA LEU A 1048 1.00 26.20 -20.04
C LEU A 1048 0.91 25.32 -21.28
N TYR A 1049 0.53 24.05 -21.12
CA TYR A 1049 0.30 23.14 -22.23
C TYR A 1049 -0.83 23.61 -23.14
N LYS A 1050 -1.96 24.04 -22.57
CA LYS A 1050 -3.08 24.63 -23.34
C LYS A 1050 -2.66 25.89 -24.10
N ILE A 1051 -1.79 26.71 -23.52
CA ILE A 1051 -1.21 27.90 -24.19
C ILE A 1051 -0.29 27.48 -25.34
N LYS A 1052 0.60 26.49 -25.14
CA LYS A 1052 1.49 25.97 -26.20
C LYS A 1052 0.70 25.38 -27.37
N ILE A 1053 -0.39 24.65 -27.11
CA ILE A 1053 -1.28 24.15 -28.17
C ILE A 1053 -1.89 25.30 -28.96
N ARG A 1054 -2.37 26.36 -28.29
CA ARG A 1054 -2.90 27.55 -28.96
C ARG A 1054 -1.86 28.23 -29.86
N LYS A 1055 -0.59 28.31 -29.42
CA LYS A 1055 0.51 28.88 -30.21
C LYS A 1055 0.98 28.01 -31.38
N ARG A 1056 0.69 26.70 -31.37
CA ARG A 1056 1.06 25.76 -32.47
C ARG A 1056 0.04 25.72 -33.61
N ILE A 1057 -1.12 26.35 -33.44
CA ILE A 1057 -2.03 26.61 -34.55
C ILE A 1057 -1.40 27.79 -35.30
N PRO A 1058 -0.83 27.61 -36.50
CA PRO A 1058 -0.10 28.68 -37.17
C PRO A 1058 -1.04 29.85 -37.45
N ASP A 1059 -0.69 31.02 -36.93
CA ASP A 1059 -1.11 32.28 -37.51
C ASP A 1059 -0.66 32.27 -38.98
N ILE A 1060 -1.62 32.40 -39.89
CA ILE A 1060 -1.39 32.52 -41.32
C ILE A 1060 -0.50 33.75 -41.53
N ASN A 1061 0.68 33.52 -42.12
CA ASN A 1061 1.71 34.52 -42.45
C ASN A 1061 1.15 35.90 -42.79
N VAL A 1062 1.51 36.89 -41.98
CA VAL A 1062 1.62 38.28 -42.41
C VAL A 1062 3.10 38.62 -42.36
N GLN A 1063 3.75 38.62 -43.52
CA GLN A 1063 5.01 39.34 -43.70
C GLN A 1063 4.68 40.84 -43.76
N GLY A 1064 5.27 41.60 -42.85
CA GLY A 1064 5.21 43.04 -42.79
C GLY A 1064 5.93 43.49 -41.54
N ASN A 1065 7.19 43.88 -41.71
CA ASN A 1065 8.04 44.45 -40.68
C ASN A 1065 7.30 45.55 -39.91
N ASP A 1066 7.21 45.39 -38.59
CA ASP A 1066 7.39 46.45 -37.59
C ASP A 1066 7.40 45.76 -36.22
N ALA A 1067 8.53 45.12 -35.93
CA ALA A 1067 8.85 44.60 -34.61
C ALA A 1067 9.85 45.56 -33.95
N SER A 1068 9.39 46.38 -33.01
CA SER A 1068 10.11 46.71 -31.77
C SER A 1068 9.28 47.70 -30.93
N GLU A 1069 8.65 47.20 -29.86
CA GLU A 1069 8.40 47.88 -28.56
C GLU A 1069 7.25 47.29 -27.73
N LEU A 1070 6.55 46.24 -28.18
CA LEU A 1070 5.33 45.77 -27.50
C LEU A 1070 5.40 44.34 -26.91
N ASP A 1071 6.56 43.91 -26.42
CA ASP A 1071 6.71 42.55 -25.86
C ASP A 1071 7.17 42.48 -24.38
N LEU A 1072 7.21 43.61 -23.65
CA LEU A 1072 7.64 43.60 -22.24
C LEU A 1072 6.56 43.90 -21.18
N ASN A 1073 5.35 44.33 -21.53
CA ASN A 1073 4.32 44.75 -20.56
C ASN A 1073 3.21 43.72 -20.29
N LEU A 1074 3.40 42.46 -20.67
CA LEU A 1074 2.40 41.38 -20.45
C LEU A 1074 2.92 40.25 -19.53
N MET A 1075 3.87 40.57 -18.64
CA MET A 1075 4.39 39.65 -17.61
C MET A 1075 4.18 40.09 -16.15
N LEU A 1076 3.31 41.07 -15.88
CA LEU A 1076 2.78 41.37 -14.53
C LEU A 1076 1.25 41.19 -14.55
#